data_AF-D9PV92-F1
#
_entry.id   AF-D9PV92-F1
#
_cell.length_a   1.000
_cell.length_b   1.000
_cell.length_c   1.000
_cell.angle_alpha   90.00
_cell.angle_beta   90.00
_cell.angle_gamma   90.00
#
_symmetry.space_group_name_H-M   'P 1'
#
loop_
_entity.id
_entity.type
_entity.pdbx_description
1 polymer ?
#
loop_
_entity_poly.entity_id
_entity_poly.type
_entity_poly.pdbx_seq_one_letter_code
_entity_poly.pdbx_strand_id
1 'polypeptide(L)'
;MNATDAYRLGREITRKADKILNLTKTGDVLVITTAGTAYYRNQTSEDVLEGILNQARGRVSYGKGNLLMLRKTRLDPLDFAFIVRKGNDLIVAYFKNASMTPLYVGTVSQNMTLTQYQALQKKLGSDTFPIASLANAWAIGLSPDILREAAFHGHVCLGTISGYAMIETLLKYYPATNEFGLPLEGVSYQVVGVPGGSDDDVFIYAMDATPGKRAYVGFNTTADTNIVGFIRWNSKTKTGTLIIMAYSQQELINKYKQETKATAVSELKFNAWAVKKLTTSPESLVKILYAFDNLTQDQVNYIMGYEPTKGNTTISAAGLDLNYILNQTNLVNATPANRTYITGNLTYGDLKNIGRLAAEKAVELFRAMGINLEKDDYHLFVLTSAGYVRINGQDTGAVWDGIFDVLGSRLSRKTLLPVHAPLWGQLKFDFCLINGTQKIIRSMYYNLTTGTFTVQSSANYIIQEVLPYDPPFDVLMGWLFHNHVCGGSSPGYLIADYIFQNYPRGENEKYIYVTTLDNCKDDILFMLLGVSAGQGTYSNQRLTTEETRLETEGGMNGMVGYIVVWDEKTNTGRVAIITWQGPRFAAGSNMYEEYIRLYKHDYSSPNLIALPTVSKAAERFINREELNILLSGGTGSMNALQYIFSIPANRTREDLIPVNNGGSQNGNQGGVPGIPGGSTGGSTGGLPSGSHGTAGHADYTPGAEHTASPADVNAASEVSEDSPMEAKRAYEVTNATSTSGGADSSWYVYGIVGVLVAAGLVAFGFVRGGAGK
;
A
#
# COMPACT_ATOMS: atom_id res chain seq x y z
N MET A 1 -7.34 -36.88 7.38
CA MET A 1 -7.74 -35.79 8.30
C MET A 1 -9.22 -35.49 8.11
N ASN A 2 -9.92 -35.08 9.17
CA ASN A 2 -11.30 -34.59 9.07
C ASN A 2 -11.30 -33.17 8.50
N ALA A 3 -12.26 -32.86 7.62
CA ALA A 3 -12.45 -31.51 7.10
C ALA A 3 -12.72 -30.51 8.24
N THR A 4 -11.97 -29.41 8.28
CA THR A 4 -12.21 -28.29 9.20
C THR A 4 -13.52 -27.58 8.86
N ASP A 5 -14.07 -26.83 9.81
CA ASP A 5 -15.29 -26.05 9.59
C ASP A 5 -15.07 -24.93 8.54
N ALA A 6 -13.88 -24.32 8.52
CA ALA A 6 -13.47 -23.36 7.50
C ALA A 6 -13.46 -23.99 6.09
N TYR A 7 -12.89 -25.20 5.95
CA TYR A 7 -12.93 -25.93 4.69
C TYR A 7 -14.37 -26.22 4.21
N ARG A 8 -15.23 -26.68 5.13
CA ARG A 8 -16.65 -26.96 4.83
C ARG A 8 -17.38 -25.69 4.39
N LEU A 9 -17.16 -24.57 5.07
CA LEU A 9 -17.71 -23.26 4.71
C LEU A 9 -17.37 -22.90 3.26
N GLY A 10 -16.08 -22.97 2.88
CA GLY A 10 -15.63 -22.68 1.52
C GLY A 10 -16.26 -23.58 0.46
N ARG A 11 -16.42 -24.88 0.77
CA ARG A 11 -17.12 -25.85 -0.11
C ARG A 11 -18.60 -25.51 -0.27
N GLU A 12 -19.29 -25.17 0.81
CA GLU A 12 -20.73 -24.95 0.82
C GLU A 12 -21.12 -23.65 0.15
N ILE A 13 -20.40 -22.56 0.43
CA ILE A 13 -20.70 -21.25 -0.14
C ILE A 13 -20.49 -21.25 -1.67
N THR A 14 -19.41 -21.90 -2.13
CA THR A 14 -19.15 -22.10 -3.56
C THR A 14 -20.23 -22.94 -4.23
N ARG A 15 -20.75 -23.97 -3.54
CA ARG A 15 -21.87 -24.78 -4.05
C ARG A 15 -23.17 -23.96 -4.14
N LYS A 16 -23.42 -23.07 -3.18
CA LYS A 16 -24.58 -22.16 -3.23
C LYS A 16 -24.45 -21.15 -4.35
N ALA A 17 -23.29 -20.53 -4.49
CA ALA A 17 -23.00 -19.64 -5.61
C ALA A 17 -23.19 -20.35 -6.96
N ASP A 18 -22.74 -21.60 -7.08
CA ASP A 18 -22.93 -22.42 -8.28
C ASP A 18 -24.41 -22.72 -8.58
N LYS A 19 -25.23 -22.98 -7.56
CA LYS A 19 -26.68 -23.13 -7.77
C LYS A 19 -27.35 -21.84 -8.28
N ILE A 20 -26.86 -20.68 -7.85
CA ILE A 20 -27.43 -19.36 -8.20
C ILE A 20 -26.95 -18.92 -9.59
N LEU A 21 -25.64 -19.00 -9.84
CA LEU A 21 -24.99 -18.42 -11.01
C LEU A 21 -24.75 -19.44 -12.13
N ASN A 22 -24.80 -20.73 -11.82
CA ASN A 22 -24.51 -21.84 -12.71
C ASN A 22 -23.10 -21.76 -13.33
N LEU A 23 -22.08 -21.85 -12.47
CA LEU A 23 -20.65 -21.70 -12.84
C LEU A 23 -20.22 -22.70 -13.92
N THR A 24 -20.98 -23.77 -14.12
CA THR A 24 -20.69 -24.81 -15.12
C THR A 24 -21.06 -24.45 -16.56
N LYS A 25 -22.00 -23.52 -16.80
CA LYS A 25 -22.48 -23.18 -18.16
C LYS A 25 -22.08 -21.77 -18.64
N THR A 26 -21.64 -20.88 -17.76
CA THR A 26 -21.54 -19.44 -18.05
C THR A 26 -20.18 -18.96 -18.56
N GLY A 27 -19.19 -19.85 -18.76
CA GLY A 27 -17.81 -19.42 -19.04
C GLY A 27 -17.10 -18.92 -17.77
N ASP A 28 -16.02 -18.14 -17.94
CA ASP A 28 -15.08 -17.77 -16.88
C ASP A 28 -15.74 -17.25 -15.59
N VAL A 29 -15.17 -17.64 -14.45
CA VAL A 29 -15.63 -17.29 -13.10
C VAL A 29 -14.56 -16.46 -12.42
N LEU A 30 -14.95 -15.42 -11.68
CA LEU A 30 -14.09 -14.69 -10.76
C LEU A 30 -14.62 -14.86 -9.33
N VAL A 31 -13.71 -15.08 -8.38
CA VAL A 31 -13.99 -15.07 -6.95
C VAL A 31 -13.18 -13.98 -6.30
N ILE A 32 -13.85 -13.06 -5.58
CA ILE A 32 -13.22 -12.06 -4.72
C ILE A 32 -13.63 -12.40 -3.29
N THR A 33 -12.68 -12.54 -2.36
CA THR A 33 -12.98 -12.94 -0.98
C THR A 33 -12.00 -12.34 0.00
N THR A 34 -12.43 -12.14 1.24
CA THR A 34 -11.56 -11.76 2.36
C THR A 34 -10.98 -12.98 3.08
N ALA A 35 -11.24 -14.20 2.59
CA ALA A 35 -10.59 -15.40 3.09
C ALA A 35 -9.07 -15.35 2.88
N GLY A 36 -8.32 -15.82 3.89
CA GLY A 36 -6.88 -15.71 4.00
C GLY A 36 -6.38 -14.40 4.65
N THR A 37 -7.22 -13.38 4.79
CA THR A 37 -6.90 -12.14 5.54
C THR A 37 -7.80 -11.97 6.78
N ALA A 38 -9.11 -12.16 6.63
CA ALA A 38 -10.07 -12.14 7.73
C ALA A 38 -10.00 -13.43 8.56
N TYR A 39 -10.27 -13.35 9.86
CA TYR A 39 -10.37 -14.54 10.69
C TYR A 39 -11.77 -15.16 10.62
N TYR A 40 -11.81 -16.49 10.73
CA TYR A 40 -13.05 -17.24 10.92
C TYR A 40 -13.01 -17.93 12.28
N ARG A 41 -13.91 -17.54 13.19
CA ARG A 41 -13.98 -18.09 14.55
C ARG A 41 -12.62 -18.04 15.28
N ASN A 42 -11.97 -16.87 15.22
CA ASN A 42 -10.67 -16.59 15.83
C ASN A 42 -9.50 -17.44 15.29
N GLN A 43 -9.64 -17.99 14.08
CA GLN A 43 -8.59 -18.70 13.37
C GLN A 43 -8.36 -18.10 11.99
N THR A 44 -7.17 -18.31 11.43
CA THR A 44 -6.88 -17.97 10.04
C THR A 44 -7.83 -18.75 9.10
N SER A 45 -8.11 -18.18 7.93
CA SER A 45 -9.18 -18.65 7.03
C SER A 45 -8.68 -19.22 5.69
N GLU A 46 -7.41 -19.62 5.60
CA GLU A 46 -6.83 -20.25 4.41
C GLU A 46 -7.53 -21.55 4.01
N ASP A 47 -8.08 -22.28 4.97
CA ASP A 47 -8.89 -23.48 4.72
C ASP A 47 -10.20 -23.16 3.96
N VAL A 48 -10.72 -21.94 4.09
CA VAL A 48 -11.88 -21.50 3.30
C VAL A 48 -11.49 -21.40 1.82
N LEU A 49 -10.30 -20.88 1.52
CA LEU A 49 -9.75 -20.79 0.16
C LEU A 49 -9.58 -22.21 -0.43
N GLU A 50 -9.03 -23.13 0.35
CA GLU A 50 -8.90 -24.56 0.02
C GLU A 50 -10.26 -25.20 -0.32
N GLY A 51 -11.29 -24.87 0.45
CA GLY A 51 -12.67 -25.29 0.20
C GLY A 51 -13.24 -24.72 -1.10
N ILE A 52 -13.05 -23.43 -1.38
CA ILE A 52 -13.48 -22.77 -2.62
C ILE A 52 -12.85 -23.45 -3.84
N LEU A 53 -11.52 -23.57 -3.83
CA LEU A 53 -10.75 -24.16 -4.93
C LEU A 53 -11.20 -25.59 -5.26
N ASN A 54 -11.38 -26.41 -4.22
CA ASN A 54 -11.82 -27.80 -4.38
C ASN A 54 -13.26 -27.91 -4.88
N GLN A 55 -14.18 -27.04 -4.43
CA GLN A 55 -15.56 -27.06 -4.93
C GLN A 55 -15.67 -26.50 -6.35
N ALA A 56 -14.81 -25.56 -6.74
CA ALA A 56 -14.80 -24.94 -8.07
C ALA A 56 -14.30 -25.89 -9.18
N ARG A 57 -13.64 -26.99 -8.82
CA ARG A 57 -13.16 -28.06 -9.74
C ARG A 57 -12.29 -27.50 -10.86
N GLY A 58 -11.28 -26.70 -10.50
CA GLY A 58 -10.31 -26.12 -11.44
C GLY A 58 -10.85 -24.96 -12.29
N ARG A 59 -12.11 -24.54 -12.14
CA ARG A 59 -12.62 -23.30 -12.77
C ARG A 59 -12.00 -22.05 -12.16
N VAL A 60 -11.70 -22.12 -10.87
CA VAL A 60 -11.06 -21.08 -10.09
C VAL A 60 -9.71 -21.62 -9.62
N SER A 61 -8.65 -20.84 -9.85
CA SER A 61 -7.30 -21.10 -9.33
C SER A 61 -6.55 -19.79 -9.14
N TYR A 62 -5.52 -19.82 -8.30
CA TYR A 62 -4.62 -18.68 -8.17
C TYR A 62 -3.91 -18.39 -9.49
N GLY A 63 -3.46 -19.42 -10.22
CA GLY A 63 -2.71 -19.22 -11.46
C GLY A 63 -3.54 -18.68 -12.63
N LYS A 64 -4.86 -18.89 -12.64
CA LYS A 64 -5.78 -18.23 -13.58
C LYS A 64 -6.04 -16.76 -13.24
N GLY A 65 -5.56 -16.28 -12.10
CA GLY A 65 -5.81 -14.90 -11.65
C GLY A 65 -7.28 -14.62 -11.33
N ASN A 66 -8.08 -15.66 -11.07
CA ASN A 66 -9.52 -15.53 -10.87
C ASN A 66 -10.00 -15.93 -9.47
N LEU A 67 -9.06 -16.01 -8.52
CA LEU A 67 -9.27 -15.97 -7.07
C LEU A 67 -8.47 -14.80 -6.51
N LEU A 68 -9.17 -13.75 -6.09
CA LEU A 68 -8.57 -12.54 -5.52
C LEU A 68 -8.84 -12.47 -4.01
N MET A 69 -7.77 -12.35 -3.24
CA MET A 69 -7.84 -12.11 -1.80
C MET A 69 -7.90 -10.60 -1.57
N LEU A 70 -9.07 -10.10 -1.21
CA LEU A 70 -9.30 -8.69 -0.93
C LEU A 70 -8.66 -8.32 0.41
N ARG A 71 -7.86 -7.26 0.42
CA ARG A 71 -7.20 -6.79 1.64
C ARG A 71 -8.23 -6.36 2.68
N LYS A 72 -8.06 -6.94 3.86
CA LYS A 72 -8.81 -6.73 5.09
C LYS A 72 -7.92 -7.15 6.26
N THR A 73 -8.34 -6.89 7.49
CA THR A 73 -7.66 -7.35 8.71
C THR A 73 -8.37 -8.55 9.32
N ARG A 74 -7.75 -9.19 10.32
CA ARG A 74 -8.40 -10.26 11.10
C ARG A 74 -9.69 -9.86 11.80
N LEU A 75 -9.95 -8.55 11.96
CA LEU A 75 -11.17 -8.03 12.59
C LEU A 75 -12.30 -7.80 11.59
N ASP A 76 -12.02 -7.83 10.29
CA ASP A 76 -13.02 -7.60 9.26
C ASP A 76 -13.89 -8.84 8.98
N PRO A 77 -15.06 -8.66 8.36
CA PRO A 77 -15.94 -9.76 7.99
C PRO A 77 -15.32 -10.71 6.96
N LEU A 78 -15.72 -11.99 7.04
CA LEU A 78 -15.41 -12.99 6.04
C LEU A 78 -16.43 -12.94 4.89
N ASP A 79 -16.07 -12.34 3.76
CA ASP A 79 -16.97 -12.01 2.65
C ASP A 79 -16.58 -12.74 1.35
N PHE A 80 -17.56 -12.93 0.47
CA PHE A 80 -17.41 -13.66 -0.80
C PHE A 80 -18.23 -13.03 -1.91
N ALA A 81 -17.60 -12.72 -3.03
CA ALA A 81 -18.26 -12.37 -4.27
C ALA A 81 -17.90 -13.42 -5.33
N PHE A 82 -18.92 -14.10 -5.87
CA PHE A 82 -18.77 -14.96 -7.05
C PHE A 82 -19.34 -14.21 -8.25
N ILE A 83 -18.55 -14.05 -9.30
CA ILE A 83 -18.91 -13.29 -10.49
C ILE A 83 -18.81 -14.20 -11.72
N VAL A 84 -19.84 -14.14 -12.57
CA VAL A 84 -19.85 -14.78 -13.88
C VAL A 84 -20.15 -13.76 -14.96
N ARG A 85 -19.56 -13.98 -16.14
CA ARG A 85 -19.93 -13.23 -17.34
C ARG A 85 -21.19 -13.84 -17.98
N LYS A 86 -22.15 -13.01 -18.35
CA LYS A 86 -23.33 -13.39 -19.16
C LYS A 86 -23.45 -12.40 -20.32
N GLY A 87 -22.89 -12.75 -21.47
CA GLY A 87 -22.72 -11.81 -22.58
C GLY A 87 -21.77 -10.68 -22.18
N ASN A 88 -22.24 -9.43 -22.23
CA ASN A 88 -21.48 -8.26 -21.78
C ASN A 88 -21.71 -7.91 -20.30
N ASP A 89 -22.62 -8.61 -19.62
CA ASP A 89 -22.96 -8.34 -18.23
C ASP A 89 -22.12 -9.20 -17.27
N LEU A 90 -21.81 -8.62 -16.12
CA LEU A 90 -21.20 -9.27 -14.97
C LEU A 90 -22.25 -9.42 -13.89
N ILE A 91 -22.57 -10.67 -13.55
CA ILE A 91 -23.54 -11.01 -12.51
C ILE A 91 -22.80 -11.53 -11.30
N VAL A 92 -23.04 -10.91 -10.15
CA VAL A 92 -22.46 -11.30 -8.86
C VAL A 92 -23.49 -12.02 -7.98
N ALA A 93 -23.03 -12.97 -7.18
CA ALA A 93 -23.67 -13.38 -5.93
C ALA A 93 -22.74 -13.01 -4.77
N TYR A 94 -23.16 -12.04 -3.95
CA TYR A 94 -22.40 -11.52 -2.82
C TYR A 94 -22.91 -12.09 -1.50
N PHE A 95 -22.01 -12.64 -0.70
CA PHE A 95 -22.27 -13.20 0.62
C PHE A 95 -21.43 -12.44 1.63
N LYS A 96 -22.08 -11.90 2.66
CA LYS A 96 -21.44 -11.11 3.71
C LYS A 96 -21.35 -11.90 5.01
N ASN A 97 -20.25 -11.76 5.73
CA ASN A 97 -20.01 -12.27 7.08
C ASN A 97 -20.28 -13.78 7.22
N ALA A 98 -19.69 -14.58 6.33
CA ALA A 98 -19.85 -16.03 6.25
C ALA A 98 -21.30 -16.51 6.12
N SER A 99 -22.23 -15.62 5.76
CA SER A 99 -23.64 -15.96 5.56
C SER A 99 -23.80 -16.90 4.37
N MET A 100 -24.64 -17.90 4.55
CA MET A 100 -25.04 -18.83 3.50
C MET A 100 -26.22 -18.31 2.65
N THR A 101 -26.68 -17.10 2.92
CA THR A 101 -27.72 -16.40 2.16
C THR A 101 -27.07 -15.21 1.46
N PRO A 102 -27.16 -15.10 0.12
CA PRO A 102 -26.56 -13.96 -0.57
C PRO A 102 -27.25 -12.67 -0.15
N LEU A 103 -26.47 -11.66 0.19
CA LEU A 103 -26.95 -10.31 0.49
C LEU A 103 -27.42 -9.62 -0.79
N TYR A 104 -26.79 -9.94 -1.93
CA TYR A 104 -27.13 -9.40 -3.23
C TYR A 104 -26.87 -10.42 -4.34
N VAL A 105 -27.79 -10.48 -5.31
CA VAL A 105 -27.60 -11.19 -6.59
C VAL A 105 -28.05 -10.24 -7.69
N GLY A 106 -27.15 -9.88 -8.59
CA GLY A 106 -27.45 -8.90 -9.65
C GLY A 106 -26.24 -8.44 -10.41
N THR A 107 -26.38 -7.37 -11.19
CA THR A 107 -25.29 -6.83 -12.00
C THR A 107 -24.27 -6.06 -11.16
N VAL A 108 -23.00 -6.12 -11.56
CA VAL A 108 -21.88 -5.28 -11.11
C VAL A 108 -21.13 -4.68 -12.31
N SER A 109 -21.79 -4.62 -13.47
CA SER A 109 -21.18 -4.19 -14.73
C SER A 109 -20.95 -2.68 -14.79
N GLN A 110 -19.93 -2.24 -15.52
CA GLN A 110 -19.65 -0.81 -15.78
C GLN A 110 -20.78 -0.06 -16.51
N ASN A 111 -21.74 -0.78 -17.09
CA ASN A 111 -22.89 -0.22 -17.81
C ASN A 111 -24.16 -0.11 -16.96
N MET A 112 -24.06 -0.28 -15.63
CA MET A 112 -25.18 -0.02 -14.72
C MET A 112 -25.72 1.41 -14.88
N THR A 113 -27.04 1.55 -14.76
CA THR A 113 -27.65 2.87 -14.56
C THR A 113 -27.29 3.42 -13.18
N LEU A 114 -27.42 4.74 -12.98
CA LEU A 114 -27.19 5.35 -11.67
C LEU A 114 -28.05 4.72 -10.57
N THR A 115 -29.33 4.46 -10.85
CA THR A 115 -30.25 3.80 -9.92
C THR A 115 -29.80 2.38 -9.56
N GLN A 116 -29.29 1.61 -10.53
CA GLN A 116 -28.74 0.28 -10.27
C GLN A 116 -27.50 0.35 -9.38
N TYR A 117 -26.59 1.30 -9.65
CA TYR A 117 -25.40 1.50 -8.84
C TYR A 117 -25.73 1.93 -7.41
N GLN A 118 -26.66 2.88 -7.23
CA GLN A 118 -27.11 3.31 -5.91
C GLN A 118 -27.80 2.17 -5.13
N ALA A 119 -28.57 1.32 -5.81
CA ALA A 119 -29.18 0.15 -5.19
C ALA A 119 -28.12 -0.88 -4.74
N LEU A 120 -27.08 -1.09 -5.55
CA LEU A 120 -25.93 -1.90 -5.19
C LEU A 120 -25.19 -1.30 -3.98
N GLN A 121 -24.92 0.01 -4.01
CA GLN A 121 -24.24 0.75 -2.95
C GLN A 121 -24.96 0.64 -1.61
N LYS A 122 -26.29 0.74 -1.62
CA LYS A 122 -27.12 0.56 -0.42
C LYS A 122 -27.02 -0.85 0.17
N LYS A 123 -26.70 -1.87 -0.64
CA LYS A 123 -26.60 -3.26 -0.21
C LYS A 123 -25.19 -3.64 0.25
N LEU A 124 -24.17 -3.26 -0.51
CA LEU A 124 -22.78 -3.67 -0.23
C LEU A 124 -22.04 -2.66 0.64
N GLY A 125 -22.49 -1.39 0.69
CA GLY A 125 -21.79 -0.34 1.41
C GLY A 125 -20.41 -0.09 0.82
N SER A 126 -19.39 -0.03 1.67
CA SER A 126 -17.99 0.18 1.29
C SER A 126 -17.41 -0.91 0.39
N ASP A 127 -17.99 -2.11 0.34
CA ASP A 127 -17.50 -3.18 -0.53
C ASP A 127 -17.97 -3.03 -1.99
N THR A 128 -18.86 -2.08 -2.29
CA THR A 128 -19.45 -1.89 -3.62
C THR A 128 -18.40 -1.63 -4.69
N PHE A 129 -17.54 -0.63 -4.47
CA PHE A 129 -16.54 -0.21 -5.43
C PHE A 129 -15.37 -1.21 -5.55
N PRO A 130 -14.81 -1.77 -4.46
CA PRO A 130 -13.92 -2.93 -4.50
C PRO A 130 -14.39 -4.05 -5.43
N ILE A 131 -15.61 -4.56 -5.21
CA ILE A 131 -16.13 -5.69 -5.98
C ILE A 131 -16.38 -5.29 -7.45
N ALA A 132 -17.00 -4.13 -7.70
CA ALA A 132 -17.32 -3.70 -9.06
C ALA A 132 -16.07 -3.38 -9.88
N SER A 133 -15.09 -2.67 -9.32
CA SER A 133 -13.87 -2.27 -10.02
C SER A 133 -13.02 -3.48 -10.42
N LEU A 134 -12.75 -4.41 -9.49
CA LEU A 134 -12.01 -5.64 -9.76
C LEU A 134 -12.72 -6.53 -10.79
N ALA A 135 -14.04 -6.70 -10.66
CA ALA A 135 -14.82 -7.50 -11.60
C ALA A 135 -14.78 -6.95 -13.02
N ASN A 136 -14.90 -5.63 -13.21
CA ASN A 136 -14.85 -5.01 -14.54
C ASN A 136 -13.43 -5.03 -15.12
N ALA A 137 -12.41 -4.79 -14.31
CA ALA A 137 -11.02 -4.88 -14.75
C ALA A 137 -10.65 -6.31 -15.20
N TRP A 138 -11.03 -7.32 -14.42
CA TRP A 138 -10.91 -8.73 -14.81
C TRP A 138 -11.65 -9.02 -16.12
N ALA A 139 -12.87 -8.49 -16.27
CA ALA A 139 -13.66 -8.71 -17.47
C ALA A 139 -13.06 -8.05 -18.73
N ILE A 140 -12.22 -7.04 -18.59
CA ILE A 140 -11.51 -6.37 -19.70
C ILE A 140 -10.19 -7.09 -20.03
N GLY A 141 -9.74 -8.01 -19.18
CA GLY A 141 -8.50 -8.76 -19.37
C GLY A 141 -7.27 -8.11 -18.74
N LEU A 142 -7.45 -7.31 -17.68
CA LEU A 142 -6.32 -6.83 -16.89
C LEU A 142 -5.52 -8.01 -16.33
N SER A 143 -4.19 -7.92 -16.34
CA SER A 143 -3.33 -9.06 -16.01
C SER A 143 -3.46 -9.48 -14.54
N PRO A 144 -3.29 -10.79 -14.22
CA PRO A 144 -3.46 -11.31 -12.87
C PRO A 144 -2.59 -10.66 -11.78
N ASP A 145 -1.38 -10.22 -12.10
CA ASP A 145 -0.51 -9.50 -11.18
C ASP A 145 -1.06 -8.14 -10.80
N ILE A 146 -1.58 -7.38 -11.77
CA ILE A 146 -2.23 -6.10 -11.51
C ILE A 146 -3.53 -6.30 -10.73
N LEU A 147 -4.32 -7.33 -11.04
CA LEU A 147 -5.54 -7.64 -10.27
C LEU A 147 -5.24 -8.04 -8.82
N ARG A 148 -4.14 -8.76 -8.57
CA ARG A 148 -3.70 -9.12 -7.22
C ARG A 148 -3.20 -7.91 -6.43
N GLU A 149 -2.43 -7.04 -7.08
CA GLU A 149 -2.04 -5.75 -6.50
C GLU A 149 -3.27 -4.89 -6.20
N ALA A 150 -4.21 -4.75 -7.14
CA ALA A 150 -5.42 -3.97 -6.90
C ALA A 150 -6.31 -4.58 -5.81
N ALA A 151 -6.36 -5.91 -5.66
CA ALA A 151 -7.04 -6.56 -4.54
C ALA A 151 -6.31 -6.32 -3.21
N PHE A 152 -4.98 -6.19 -3.25
CA PHE A 152 -4.16 -5.74 -2.14
C PHE A 152 -4.42 -4.27 -1.80
N HIS A 153 -4.51 -3.37 -2.79
CA HIS A 153 -4.94 -1.99 -2.56
C HIS A 153 -6.41 -1.88 -2.09
N GLY A 154 -7.24 -2.83 -2.53
CA GLY A 154 -8.65 -2.97 -2.21
C GLY A 154 -9.60 -2.69 -3.37
N HIS A 155 -9.14 -2.08 -4.47
CA HIS A 155 -9.95 -1.80 -5.66
C HIS A 155 -9.07 -1.42 -6.86
N VAL A 156 -9.65 -1.34 -8.05
CA VAL A 156 -8.99 -0.77 -9.24
C VAL A 156 -9.46 0.68 -9.43
N CYS A 157 -8.55 1.63 -9.25
CA CYS A 157 -8.78 3.06 -9.48
C CYS A 157 -7.73 3.67 -10.43
N LEU A 158 -7.93 4.95 -10.77
CA LEU A 158 -6.97 5.69 -11.57
C LEU A 158 -5.55 5.64 -10.98
N GLY A 159 -5.37 5.80 -9.68
CA GLY A 159 -4.04 5.79 -9.06
C GLY A 159 -3.33 4.44 -9.22
N THR A 160 -4.01 3.31 -8.99
CA THR A 160 -3.42 1.97 -9.25
C THR A 160 -3.02 1.78 -10.72
N ILE A 161 -3.86 2.24 -11.66
CA ILE A 161 -3.59 2.14 -13.11
C ILE A 161 -2.41 3.04 -13.49
N SER A 162 -2.38 4.28 -12.97
CA SER A 162 -1.31 5.24 -13.19
C SER A 162 0.00 4.80 -12.55
N GLY A 163 0.00 4.16 -11.38
CA GLY A 163 1.19 3.60 -10.74
C GLY A 163 1.86 2.54 -11.63
N TYR A 164 1.09 1.61 -12.20
CA TYR A 164 1.64 0.68 -13.19
C TYR A 164 2.12 1.41 -14.45
N ALA A 165 1.40 2.43 -14.92
CA ALA A 165 1.85 3.24 -16.05
C ALA A 165 3.16 3.99 -15.76
N MET A 166 3.40 4.40 -14.50
CA MET A 166 4.68 4.96 -14.06
C MET A 166 5.77 3.91 -14.10
N ILE A 167 5.54 2.69 -13.61
CA ILE A 167 6.53 1.59 -13.71
C ILE A 167 6.85 1.29 -15.17
N GLU A 168 5.84 1.15 -16.03
CA GLU A 168 6.01 0.98 -17.48
C GLU A 168 6.58 2.22 -18.18
N THR A 169 6.65 3.39 -17.55
CA THR A 169 7.33 4.54 -18.15
C THR A 169 8.77 4.60 -17.66
N LEU A 170 8.98 4.30 -16.37
CA LEU A 170 10.27 4.22 -15.71
C LEU A 170 11.13 3.14 -16.37
N LEU A 171 10.61 1.92 -16.58
CA LEU A 171 11.38 0.84 -17.21
C LEU A 171 11.75 1.11 -18.68
N LYS A 172 11.04 2.02 -19.36
CA LYS A 172 11.30 2.44 -20.75
C LYS A 172 12.48 3.39 -20.80
N TYR A 173 12.42 4.44 -20.00
CA TYR A 173 13.32 5.59 -20.10
C TYR A 173 14.47 5.51 -19.10
N TYR A 174 14.24 4.97 -17.91
CA TYR A 174 15.24 4.86 -16.86
C TYR A 174 15.20 3.45 -16.28
N PRO A 175 15.57 2.41 -17.06
CA PRO A 175 15.39 1.00 -16.70
C PRO A 175 16.13 0.60 -15.42
N ALA A 176 15.59 -0.42 -14.75
CA ALA A 176 16.25 -1.07 -13.62
C ALA A 176 17.63 -1.59 -14.06
N THR A 177 18.64 -1.30 -13.26
CA THR A 177 19.99 -1.81 -13.42
C THR A 177 20.35 -2.66 -12.20
N ASN A 178 21.39 -3.50 -12.33
CA ASN A 178 21.97 -4.24 -11.20
C ASN A 178 22.81 -3.32 -10.29
N GLU A 179 22.52 -2.02 -10.26
CA GLU A 179 23.22 -1.04 -9.44
C GLU A 179 22.42 -0.89 -8.14
N PHE A 180 23.02 -1.33 -7.03
CA PHE A 180 22.31 -1.62 -5.78
C PHE A 180 22.19 -0.38 -4.88
N GLY A 181 20.96 -0.11 -4.43
CA GLY A 181 20.61 0.93 -3.45
C GLY A 181 20.76 0.52 -1.98
N LEU A 182 20.74 -0.78 -1.70
CA LEU A 182 20.87 -1.37 -0.37
C LEU A 182 21.65 -2.69 -0.47
N PRO A 183 22.78 -2.87 0.25
CA PRO A 183 23.54 -4.12 0.17
C PRO A 183 22.85 -5.32 0.83
N LEU A 184 21.82 -5.11 1.66
CA LEU A 184 21.11 -6.21 2.35
C LEU A 184 19.92 -6.76 1.53
N GLU A 185 19.12 -5.89 0.90
CA GLU A 185 17.84 -6.29 0.26
C GLU A 185 17.85 -6.20 -1.28
N GLY A 186 18.86 -5.58 -1.89
CA GLY A 186 19.08 -5.65 -3.34
C GLY A 186 18.03 -4.99 -4.26
N VAL A 187 17.29 -3.99 -3.78
CA VAL A 187 16.30 -3.25 -4.58
C VAL A 187 16.94 -2.33 -5.62
N SER A 188 16.34 -2.22 -6.81
CA SER A 188 16.83 -1.36 -7.91
C SER A 188 16.38 0.09 -7.78
N TYR A 189 15.27 0.35 -7.08
CA TYR A 189 14.77 1.69 -6.81
C TYR A 189 14.44 1.86 -5.34
N GLN A 190 14.67 3.08 -4.86
CA GLN A 190 14.00 3.62 -3.69
C GLN A 190 12.86 4.52 -4.16
N VAL A 191 11.77 4.55 -3.39
CA VAL A 191 10.53 5.27 -3.70
C VAL A 191 10.30 6.31 -2.60
N VAL A 192 10.01 7.52 -3.03
CA VAL A 192 9.71 8.69 -2.20
C VAL A 192 8.28 9.11 -2.51
N GLY A 193 7.34 8.56 -1.74
CA GLY A 193 5.91 8.74 -1.93
C GLY A 193 5.34 9.94 -1.17
N VAL A 194 4.11 10.31 -1.53
CA VAL A 194 3.27 11.27 -0.81
C VAL A 194 1.95 10.54 -0.50
N PRO A 195 1.86 9.85 0.66
CA PRO A 195 0.76 8.96 0.98
C PRO A 195 -0.62 9.60 0.76
N GLY A 196 -1.53 8.82 0.19
CA GLY A 196 -2.86 9.25 -0.23
C GLY A 196 -3.10 9.13 -1.74
N GLY A 197 -2.03 8.96 -2.54
CA GLY A 197 -2.12 8.57 -3.95
C GLY A 197 -2.10 7.05 -4.09
N SER A 198 -3.15 6.46 -4.68
CA SER A 198 -3.28 4.99 -4.77
C SER A 198 -2.14 4.29 -5.52
N ASP A 199 -1.30 5.05 -6.22
CA ASP A 199 -0.07 4.60 -6.87
C ASP A 199 1.02 4.13 -5.89
N ASP A 200 1.07 4.64 -4.66
CA ASP A 200 2.07 4.24 -3.66
C ASP A 200 2.06 2.73 -3.36
N ASP A 201 0.86 2.14 -3.25
CA ASP A 201 0.70 0.70 -3.01
C ASP A 201 1.22 -0.13 -4.20
N VAL A 202 1.14 0.41 -5.43
CA VAL A 202 1.65 -0.24 -6.63
C VAL A 202 3.16 -0.35 -6.57
N PHE A 203 3.87 0.70 -6.13
CA PHE A 203 5.33 0.64 -6.05
C PHE A 203 5.78 -0.31 -4.94
N ILE A 204 5.09 -0.26 -3.79
CA ILE A 204 5.34 -1.18 -2.69
C ILE A 204 5.14 -2.64 -3.13
N TYR A 205 4.12 -2.95 -3.93
CA TYR A 205 3.78 -4.31 -4.33
C TYR A 205 4.46 -4.82 -5.63
N ALA A 206 4.64 -3.97 -6.64
CA ALA A 206 5.12 -4.40 -7.95
C ALA A 206 6.64 -4.18 -8.10
N MET A 207 7.20 -3.17 -7.44
CA MET A 207 8.65 -2.91 -7.47
C MET A 207 9.40 -3.59 -6.33
N ASP A 208 8.69 -4.27 -5.43
CA ASP A 208 9.23 -4.77 -4.17
C ASP A 208 9.92 -3.68 -3.33
N ALA A 209 9.46 -2.43 -3.50
CA ALA A 209 9.99 -1.27 -2.81
C ALA A 209 9.23 -1.10 -1.50
N THR A 210 9.41 -2.03 -0.56
CA THR A 210 8.62 -2.03 0.68
C THR A 210 9.23 -1.14 1.76
N PRO A 211 8.43 -0.65 2.73
CA PRO A 211 8.95 0.09 3.88
C PRO A 211 9.91 -0.75 4.73
N GLY A 212 9.59 -2.01 5.01
CA GLY A 212 10.44 -2.89 5.82
C GLY A 212 11.80 -3.21 5.18
N LYS A 213 11.90 -3.12 3.86
CA LYS A 213 13.15 -3.16 3.10
C LYS A 213 13.87 -1.82 3.03
N ARG A 214 13.31 -0.77 3.65
CA ARG A 214 13.78 0.63 3.60
C ARG A 214 13.84 1.20 2.18
N ALA A 215 13.05 0.60 1.28
CA ALA A 215 12.97 0.97 -0.11
C ALA A 215 11.83 1.97 -0.37
N TYR A 216 10.91 2.14 0.57
CA TYR A 216 9.87 3.17 0.55
C TYR A 216 10.00 4.13 1.74
N VAL A 217 9.87 5.42 1.47
CA VAL A 217 9.63 6.47 2.47
C VAL A 217 8.50 7.36 1.96
N GLY A 218 7.67 7.91 2.85
CA GLY A 218 6.58 8.77 2.41
C GLY A 218 5.75 9.33 3.55
N PHE A 219 5.53 10.63 3.52
CA PHE A 219 4.63 11.41 4.38
C PHE A 219 4.26 12.72 3.66
N ASN A 220 3.37 13.54 4.22
CA ASN A 220 2.79 14.67 3.50
C ASN A 220 3.79 15.84 3.34
N THR A 221 4.62 15.80 2.29
CA THR A 221 5.56 16.88 1.94
C THR A 221 4.99 17.89 0.95
N THR A 222 3.87 17.57 0.32
CA THR A 222 3.15 18.42 -0.64
C THR A 222 1.66 18.10 -0.63
N ALA A 223 0.83 19.01 -1.14
CA ALA A 223 -0.62 18.83 -1.24
C ALA A 223 -1.03 17.92 -2.42
N ASP A 224 -0.17 17.76 -3.42
CA ASP A 224 -0.41 16.84 -4.53
C ASP A 224 0.04 15.44 -4.15
N THR A 225 -0.90 14.52 -3.92
CA THR A 225 -0.60 13.12 -3.57
C THR A 225 -0.29 12.26 -4.81
N ASN A 226 -0.40 12.81 -6.02
CA ASN A 226 -0.21 12.06 -7.27
C ASN A 226 1.19 12.23 -7.85
N ILE A 227 2.13 12.76 -7.06
CA ILE A 227 3.54 12.96 -7.41
C ILE A 227 4.42 12.03 -6.59
N VAL A 228 5.40 11.41 -7.25
CA VAL A 228 6.29 10.43 -6.64
C VAL A 228 7.71 10.60 -7.15
N GLY A 229 8.69 10.37 -6.27
CA GLY A 229 10.10 10.30 -6.61
C GLY A 229 10.62 8.85 -6.66
N PHE A 230 11.42 8.54 -7.67
CA PHE A 230 12.16 7.28 -7.80
C PHE A 230 13.65 7.56 -7.82
N ILE A 231 14.40 6.94 -6.90
CA ILE A 231 15.86 7.04 -6.85
C ILE A 231 16.45 5.71 -7.28
N ARG A 232 17.26 5.74 -8.34
CA ARG A 232 18.15 4.63 -8.72
C ARG A 232 19.55 4.96 -8.23
N TRP A 233 20.05 4.22 -7.24
CA TRP A 233 21.32 4.49 -6.58
C TRP A 233 22.40 3.49 -6.97
N ASN A 234 23.58 3.98 -7.35
CA ASN A 234 24.76 3.14 -7.55
C ASN A 234 25.71 3.26 -6.35
N SER A 235 25.68 2.25 -5.48
CA SER A 235 26.54 2.19 -4.28
C SER A 235 28.04 2.10 -4.56
N LYS A 236 28.47 1.70 -5.77
CA LYS A 236 29.89 1.64 -6.15
C LYS A 236 30.43 3.01 -6.51
N THR A 237 29.72 3.74 -7.35
CA THR A 237 30.11 5.10 -7.78
C THR A 237 29.67 6.17 -6.79
N LYS A 238 28.76 5.83 -5.87
CA LYS A 238 28.11 6.77 -4.93
C LYS A 238 27.41 7.91 -5.64
N THR A 239 26.73 7.59 -6.73
CA THR A 239 25.93 8.53 -7.52
C THR A 239 24.57 7.92 -7.82
N GLY A 240 23.55 8.76 -7.98
CA GLY A 240 22.19 8.32 -8.30
C GLY A 240 21.51 9.12 -9.40
N THR A 241 20.44 8.53 -9.92
CA THR A 241 19.45 9.18 -10.80
C THR A 241 18.14 9.34 -10.01
N LEU A 242 17.58 10.55 -9.96
CA LEU A 242 16.26 10.86 -9.39
C LEU A 242 15.26 11.11 -10.53
N ILE A 243 14.11 10.45 -10.51
CA ILE A 243 13.02 10.64 -11.47
C ILE A 243 11.77 11.03 -10.69
N ILE A 244 11.17 12.17 -11.03
CA ILE A 244 9.92 12.63 -10.41
C ILE A 244 8.81 12.53 -11.44
N MET A 245 7.76 11.79 -11.11
CA MET A 245 6.64 11.53 -11.98
C MET A 245 5.33 11.97 -11.34
N ALA A 246 4.32 12.25 -12.17
CA ALA A 246 2.97 12.53 -11.71
C ALA A 246 1.90 12.11 -12.72
N TYR A 247 0.65 12.07 -12.29
CA TYR A 247 -0.53 12.02 -13.16
C TYR A 247 -1.56 13.07 -12.75
N SER A 248 -2.37 13.53 -13.70
CA SER A 248 -3.45 14.49 -13.45
C SER A 248 -4.80 13.87 -13.78
N GLN A 249 -5.63 13.66 -12.75
CA GLN A 249 -6.99 13.16 -12.93
C GLN A 249 -7.81 14.05 -13.88
N GLN A 250 -7.70 15.38 -13.75
CA GLN A 250 -8.46 16.31 -14.58
C GLN A 250 -8.06 16.23 -16.06
N GLU A 251 -6.76 16.18 -16.36
CA GLU A 251 -6.29 16.06 -17.74
C GLU A 251 -6.70 14.73 -18.37
N LEU A 252 -6.63 13.64 -17.61
CA LEU A 252 -7.03 12.31 -18.09
C LEU A 252 -8.54 12.22 -18.29
N ILE A 253 -9.35 12.84 -17.43
CA ILE A 253 -10.80 12.97 -17.65
C ILE A 253 -11.08 13.75 -18.94
N ASN A 254 -10.38 14.86 -19.19
CA ASN A 254 -10.54 15.64 -20.42
C ASN A 254 -10.21 14.80 -21.66
N LYS A 255 -9.10 14.06 -21.60
CA LYS A 255 -8.69 13.14 -22.67
C LYS A 255 -9.70 12.01 -22.88
N TYR A 256 -10.22 11.40 -21.81
CA TYR A 256 -11.28 10.39 -21.87
C TYR A 256 -12.53 10.94 -22.57
N LYS A 257 -13.03 12.13 -22.18
CA LYS A 257 -14.18 12.76 -22.82
C LYS A 257 -13.92 13.05 -24.31
N GLN A 258 -12.73 13.53 -24.64
CA GLN A 258 -12.34 13.82 -26.02
C GLN A 258 -12.31 12.56 -26.91
N GLU A 259 -11.73 11.48 -26.42
CA GLU A 259 -11.57 10.22 -27.16
C GLU A 259 -12.86 9.40 -27.24
N THR A 260 -13.66 9.38 -26.17
CA THR A 260 -14.87 8.55 -26.08
C THR A 260 -16.15 9.29 -26.46
N LYS A 261 -16.10 10.61 -26.58
CA LYS A 261 -17.27 11.51 -26.75
C LYS A 261 -18.29 11.42 -25.60
N ALA A 262 -17.86 10.95 -24.43
CA ALA A 262 -18.71 10.91 -23.24
C ALA A 262 -18.96 12.33 -22.71
N THR A 263 -20.22 12.64 -22.39
CA THR A 263 -20.63 13.90 -21.74
C THR A 263 -20.46 13.85 -20.22
N ALA A 264 -20.62 12.66 -19.62
CA ALA A 264 -20.43 12.39 -18.20
C ALA A 264 -19.39 11.29 -17.95
N VAL A 265 -18.79 11.30 -16.76
CA VAL A 265 -17.79 10.31 -16.34
C VAL A 265 -18.42 9.34 -15.36
N SER A 266 -18.45 8.06 -15.73
CA SER A 266 -18.64 6.96 -14.79
C SER A 266 -17.26 6.41 -14.44
N GLU A 267 -16.95 6.29 -13.16
CA GLU A 267 -15.64 5.82 -12.71
C GLU A 267 -15.28 4.45 -13.28
N LEU A 268 -16.22 3.50 -13.33
CA LEU A 268 -15.97 2.18 -13.91
C LEU A 268 -15.65 2.25 -15.41
N LYS A 269 -16.33 3.11 -16.18
CA LYS A 269 -16.07 3.31 -17.62
C LYS A 269 -14.75 4.05 -17.86
N PHE A 270 -14.43 5.00 -17.00
CA PHE A 270 -13.18 5.73 -17.03
C PHE A 270 -11.99 4.80 -16.73
N ASN A 271 -12.09 3.98 -15.68
CA ASN A 271 -11.07 2.97 -15.34
C ASN A 271 -10.94 1.93 -16.46
N ALA A 272 -12.05 1.52 -17.09
CA ALA A 272 -12.00 0.64 -18.27
C ALA A 272 -11.23 1.24 -19.45
N TRP A 273 -11.37 2.55 -19.70
CA TRP A 273 -10.56 3.26 -20.70
C TRP A 273 -9.10 3.36 -20.27
N ALA A 274 -8.82 3.71 -19.02
CA ALA A 274 -7.46 3.85 -18.51
C ALA A 274 -6.70 2.50 -18.53
N VAL A 275 -7.35 1.38 -18.19
CA VAL A 275 -6.79 0.02 -18.34
C VAL A 275 -6.40 -0.28 -19.79
N LYS A 276 -7.22 0.11 -20.76
CA LYS A 276 -6.88 -0.04 -22.19
C LYS A 276 -5.68 0.82 -22.58
N LYS A 277 -5.54 2.02 -22.01
CA LYS A 277 -4.36 2.88 -22.22
C LYS A 277 -3.12 2.30 -21.56
N LEU A 278 -3.22 1.76 -20.34
CA LEU A 278 -2.10 1.11 -19.65
C LEU A 278 -1.49 -0.01 -20.51
N THR A 279 -2.35 -0.80 -21.18
CA THR A 279 -1.92 -1.94 -21.99
C THR A 279 -1.38 -1.56 -23.37
N THR A 280 -1.67 -0.37 -23.88
CA THR A 280 -1.33 0.03 -25.27
C THR A 280 -0.40 1.24 -25.38
N SER A 281 -0.47 2.15 -24.43
CA SER A 281 0.27 3.41 -24.39
C SER A 281 0.38 3.92 -22.94
N PRO A 282 1.07 3.21 -22.04
CA PRO A 282 1.14 3.53 -20.61
C PRO A 282 1.66 4.95 -20.37
N GLU A 283 2.66 5.41 -21.12
CA GLU A 283 3.22 6.77 -20.99
C GLU A 283 2.18 7.88 -21.21
N SER A 284 1.05 7.56 -21.85
CA SER A 284 -0.01 8.51 -22.13
C SER A 284 -0.90 8.82 -20.93
N LEU A 285 -0.68 8.13 -19.81
CA LEU A 285 -1.40 8.28 -18.53
C LEU A 285 -0.61 9.09 -17.50
N VAL A 286 0.69 9.31 -17.72
CA VAL A 286 1.60 9.88 -16.72
C VAL A 286 2.52 10.92 -17.33
N LYS A 287 3.21 11.70 -16.50
CA LYS A 287 4.24 12.66 -16.89
C LYS A 287 5.50 12.42 -16.09
N ILE A 288 6.65 12.50 -16.75
CA ILE A 288 7.93 12.72 -16.08
C ILE A 288 8.06 14.24 -15.91
N LEU A 289 8.00 14.71 -14.68
CA LEU A 289 8.13 16.12 -14.36
C LEU A 289 9.60 16.54 -14.37
N TYR A 290 10.44 15.71 -13.75
CA TYR A 290 11.87 15.94 -13.65
C TYR A 290 12.62 14.62 -13.71
N ALA A 291 13.83 14.65 -14.26
CA ALA A 291 14.76 13.53 -14.18
C ALA A 291 16.18 14.08 -14.09
N PHE A 292 16.88 13.74 -13.01
CA PHE A 292 18.17 14.29 -12.66
C PHE A 292 19.21 13.20 -12.43
N ASP A 293 20.38 13.35 -13.05
CA ASP A 293 21.59 12.60 -12.71
C ASP A 293 22.44 13.39 -11.69
N ASN A 294 23.52 12.75 -11.20
CA ASN A 294 24.48 13.30 -10.23
C ASN A 294 23.92 13.52 -8.82
N LEU A 295 22.87 12.78 -8.43
CA LEU A 295 22.42 12.77 -7.04
C LEU A 295 23.57 12.25 -6.14
N THR A 296 23.91 12.98 -5.09
CA THR A 296 25.00 12.63 -4.16
C THR A 296 24.50 11.75 -3.01
N GLN A 297 25.42 11.14 -2.27
CA GLN A 297 25.08 10.33 -1.10
C GLN A 297 24.37 11.16 -0.02
N ASP A 298 24.81 12.40 0.22
CA ASP A 298 24.19 13.27 1.22
C ASP A 298 22.77 13.68 0.83
N GLN A 299 22.52 13.90 -0.46
CA GLN A 299 21.17 14.17 -0.98
C GLN A 299 20.24 12.96 -0.81
N VAL A 300 20.72 11.73 -1.08
CA VAL A 300 19.94 10.53 -0.81
C VAL A 300 19.70 10.34 0.69
N ASN A 301 20.72 10.56 1.53
CA ASN A 301 20.59 10.48 2.98
C ASN A 301 19.52 11.46 3.48
N TYR A 302 19.46 12.68 2.93
CA TYR A 302 18.48 13.70 3.31
C TYR A 302 17.06 13.30 2.91
N ILE A 303 16.85 12.93 1.65
CA ILE A 303 15.54 12.56 1.12
C ILE A 303 15.01 11.30 1.82
N MET A 304 15.85 10.28 1.93
CA MET A 304 15.45 8.97 2.45
C MET A 304 15.61 8.85 3.96
N GLY A 305 16.41 9.68 4.63
CA GLY A 305 16.70 9.55 6.06
C GLY A 305 17.67 8.41 6.42
N TYR A 306 18.43 7.83 5.49
CA TYR A 306 19.37 6.75 5.83
C TYR A 306 20.57 6.69 4.90
N GLU A 307 21.64 6.03 5.36
CA GLU A 307 22.82 5.72 4.54
C GLU A 307 22.53 4.53 3.58
N PRO A 308 22.43 4.73 2.25
CA PRO A 308 22.09 3.68 1.27
C PRO A 308 22.91 2.40 1.43
N THR A 309 24.18 2.54 1.81
CA THR A 309 25.13 1.43 1.96
C THR A 309 25.03 0.67 3.28
N LYS A 310 24.29 1.15 4.27
CA LYS A 310 24.19 0.50 5.60
C LYS A 310 22.78 0.27 6.08
N GLY A 311 21.78 0.97 5.54
CA GLY A 311 20.39 0.87 6.01
C GLY A 311 20.15 1.50 7.39
N ASN A 312 21.15 2.20 7.94
CA ASN A 312 21.04 2.89 9.23
C ASN A 312 20.44 4.27 9.01
N THR A 313 19.41 4.61 9.80
CA THR A 313 18.87 5.96 9.86
C THR A 313 19.91 6.90 10.45
N THR A 314 20.44 7.82 9.64
CA THR A 314 21.47 8.79 10.06
C THR A 314 20.89 10.17 10.36
N ILE A 315 19.78 10.50 9.70
CA ILE A 315 19.02 11.74 9.85
C ILE A 315 17.55 11.43 9.60
N SER A 316 16.64 12.28 10.07
CA SER A 316 15.22 12.13 9.75
C SER A 316 14.99 12.30 8.26
N ALA A 317 14.10 11.49 7.69
CA ALA A 317 13.78 11.62 6.27
C ALA A 317 13.08 12.96 5.99
N ALA A 318 13.52 13.65 4.94
CA ALA A 318 12.85 14.85 4.45
C ALA A 318 11.67 14.52 3.52
N GLY A 319 11.61 13.30 2.98
CA GLY A 319 10.59 12.91 2.00
C GLY A 319 10.79 13.64 0.66
N LEU A 320 9.70 13.81 -0.10
CA LEU A 320 9.74 14.49 -1.40
C LEU A 320 9.78 16.02 -1.22
N ASP A 321 10.88 16.55 -0.68
CA ASP A 321 11.13 17.98 -0.56
C ASP A 321 11.55 18.57 -1.91
N LEU A 322 10.55 18.96 -2.71
CA LEU A 322 10.76 19.56 -4.03
C LEU A 322 11.55 20.88 -3.95
N ASN A 323 11.39 21.66 -2.88
CA ASN A 323 12.11 22.92 -2.73
C ASN A 323 13.61 22.66 -2.54
N TYR A 324 13.98 21.70 -1.70
CA TYR A 324 15.37 21.28 -1.59
C TYR A 324 15.90 20.75 -2.93
N ILE A 325 15.19 19.81 -3.56
CA ILE A 325 15.64 19.13 -4.78
C ILE A 325 15.87 20.12 -5.93
N LEU A 326 14.91 21.02 -6.19
CA LEU A 326 14.97 21.93 -7.34
C LEU A 326 15.97 23.07 -7.17
N ASN A 327 16.48 23.29 -5.94
CA ASN A 327 17.53 24.27 -5.65
C ASN A 327 18.95 23.66 -5.67
N GLN A 328 19.11 22.36 -5.94
CA GLN A 328 20.43 21.72 -6.01
C GLN A 328 21.15 22.10 -7.32
N THR A 329 22.39 22.59 -7.21
CA THR A 329 23.16 23.08 -8.36
C THR A 329 24.00 22.01 -9.07
N ASN A 330 24.20 20.85 -8.45
CA ASN A 330 24.96 19.72 -9.02
C ASN A 330 24.11 18.81 -9.91
N LEU A 331 22.78 18.90 -9.82
CA LEU A 331 21.86 18.05 -10.58
C LEU A 331 21.83 18.48 -12.04
N VAL A 332 21.87 17.51 -12.94
CA VAL A 332 21.79 17.71 -14.39
C VAL A 332 20.70 16.84 -14.98
N ASN A 333 20.10 17.24 -16.11
CA ASN A 333 19.05 16.45 -16.74
C ASN A 333 19.55 15.03 -17.07
N ALA A 334 18.79 14.03 -16.61
CA ALA A 334 19.13 12.64 -16.82
C ALA A 334 18.88 12.20 -18.26
N THR A 335 19.76 11.34 -18.79
CA THR A 335 19.65 10.85 -20.17
C THR A 335 18.73 9.62 -20.24
N PRO A 336 17.61 9.66 -20.99
CA PRO A 336 16.72 8.51 -21.12
C PRO A 336 17.30 7.44 -22.05
N ALA A 337 17.15 6.17 -21.68
CA ALA A 337 17.55 5.00 -22.48
C ALA A 337 16.63 4.73 -23.68
N ASN A 338 15.36 5.16 -23.61
CA ASN A 338 14.33 5.01 -24.63
C ASN A 338 14.22 3.58 -25.21
N ARG A 339 14.03 2.59 -24.34
CA ARG A 339 13.90 1.18 -24.74
C ARG A 339 12.59 0.93 -25.49
N THR A 340 12.61 -0.05 -26.39
CA THR A 340 11.38 -0.57 -27.00
C THR A 340 10.79 -1.66 -26.11
N TYR A 341 9.51 -1.53 -25.78
CA TYR A 341 8.78 -2.58 -25.08
C TYR A 341 8.55 -3.77 -25.98
N ILE A 342 8.96 -4.95 -25.51
CA ILE A 342 8.60 -6.22 -26.12
C ILE A 342 7.82 -6.99 -25.07
N THR A 343 6.49 -6.97 -25.21
CA THR A 343 5.64 -7.95 -24.53
C THR A 343 5.78 -9.28 -25.27
N GLY A 344 6.09 -10.34 -24.54
CA GLY A 344 6.15 -11.70 -25.08
C GLY A 344 4.78 -12.19 -25.55
N ASN A 345 4.78 -13.38 -26.13
CA ASN A 345 3.59 -14.05 -26.66
C ASN A 345 3.30 -15.40 -26.00
N LEU A 346 3.87 -15.66 -24.82
CA LEU A 346 3.64 -16.91 -24.09
C LEU A 346 2.16 -17.03 -23.73
N THR A 347 1.55 -18.18 -24.02
CA THR A 347 0.18 -18.46 -23.61
C THR A 347 0.13 -18.82 -22.12
N TYR A 348 -1.08 -18.84 -21.54
CA TYR A 348 -1.29 -19.43 -20.20
C TYR A 348 -0.76 -20.87 -20.14
N GLY A 349 -0.93 -21.65 -21.22
CA GLY A 349 -0.42 -23.02 -21.30
C GLY A 349 1.11 -23.10 -21.25
N ASP A 350 1.81 -22.18 -21.90
CA ASP A 350 3.27 -22.13 -21.91
C ASP A 350 3.82 -21.77 -20.52
N LEU A 351 3.26 -20.75 -19.88
CA LEU A 351 3.63 -20.34 -18.53
C LEU A 351 3.30 -21.43 -17.50
N LYS A 352 2.13 -22.07 -17.62
CA LYS A 352 1.77 -23.24 -16.81
C LYS A 352 2.78 -24.38 -17.02
N ASN A 353 3.22 -24.61 -18.26
CA ASN A 353 4.21 -25.64 -18.56
C ASN A 353 5.57 -25.37 -17.90
N ILE A 354 6.00 -24.12 -17.75
CA ILE A 354 7.21 -23.77 -16.99
C ILE A 354 7.10 -24.29 -15.55
N GLY A 355 5.97 -24.06 -14.87
CA GLY A 355 5.75 -24.56 -13.52
C GLY A 355 5.75 -26.09 -13.41
N ARG A 356 5.13 -26.76 -14.39
CA ARG A 356 5.15 -28.22 -14.49
C ARG A 356 6.58 -28.75 -14.62
N LEU A 357 7.36 -28.19 -15.56
CA LEU A 357 8.75 -28.62 -15.81
C LEU A 357 9.66 -28.36 -14.60
N ALA A 358 9.46 -27.25 -13.87
CA ALA A 358 10.18 -26.99 -12.63
C ALA A 358 9.91 -28.08 -11.58
N ALA A 359 8.64 -28.44 -11.40
CA ALA A 359 8.22 -29.48 -10.46
C ALA A 359 8.73 -30.87 -10.88
N GLU A 360 8.65 -31.23 -12.16
CA GLU A 360 9.20 -32.48 -12.69
C GLU A 360 10.72 -32.55 -12.49
N LYS A 361 11.43 -31.42 -12.70
CA LYS A 361 12.87 -31.34 -12.43
C LYS A 361 13.18 -31.54 -10.95
N ALA A 362 12.37 -30.99 -10.05
CA ALA A 362 12.52 -31.24 -8.62
C ALA A 362 12.34 -32.74 -8.31
N VAL A 363 11.29 -33.38 -8.82
CA VAL A 363 11.07 -34.83 -8.66
C VAL A 363 12.29 -35.64 -9.12
N GLU A 364 12.88 -35.30 -10.26
CA GLU A 364 14.13 -35.93 -10.74
C GLU A 364 15.28 -35.75 -9.73
N LEU A 365 15.50 -34.52 -9.25
CA LEU A 365 16.59 -34.19 -8.32
C LEU A 365 16.45 -34.89 -6.96
N PHE A 366 15.23 -35.05 -6.44
CA PHE A 366 14.97 -35.80 -5.21
C PHE A 366 15.10 -37.31 -5.44
N ARG A 367 14.62 -37.83 -6.58
CA ARG A 367 14.77 -39.25 -6.94
C ARG A 367 16.23 -39.65 -7.06
N ALA A 368 17.09 -38.77 -7.57
CA ALA A 368 18.53 -39.00 -7.62
C ALA A 368 19.18 -39.17 -6.23
N MET A 369 18.50 -38.74 -5.15
CA MET A 369 18.91 -38.97 -3.76
C MET A 369 18.23 -40.19 -3.12
N GLY A 370 17.44 -40.97 -3.89
CA GLY A 370 16.62 -42.05 -3.35
C GLY A 370 15.32 -41.58 -2.67
N ILE A 371 14.90 -40.33 -2.88
CA ILE A 371 13.67 -39.77 -2.29
C ILE A 371 12.59 -39.70 -3.37
N ASN A 372 11.47 -40.37 -3.14
CA ASN A 372 10.30 -40.27 -4.03
C ASN A 372 9.32 -39.24 -3.45
N LEU A 373 9.12 -38.12 -4.16
CA LEU A 373 8.14 -37.12 -3.76
C LEU A 373 6.73 -37.62 -4.12
N GLU A 374 5.79 -37.40 -3.20
CA GLU A 374 4.38 -37.71 -3.40
C GLU A 374 3.59 -36.45 -3.74
N LYS A 375 2.53 -36.60 -4.54
CA LYS A 375 1.57 -35.53 -4.77
C LYS A 375 0.75 -35.29 -3.51
N ASP A 376 0.46 -34.03 -3.21
CA ASP A 376 -0.24 -33.58 -2.00
C ASP A 376 0.53 -33.83 -0.69
N ASP A 377 1.86 -33.98 -0.77
CA ASP A 377 2.73 -34.07 0.42
C ASP A 377 2.74 -32.74 1.18
N TYR A 378 2.30 -32.77 2.44
CA TYR A 378 2.21 -31.60 3.32
C TYR A 378 3.56 -31.18 3.92
N HIS A 379 4.60 -32.00 3.73
CA HIS A 379 5.98 -31.71 4.12
C HIS A 379 6.81 -31.13 2.97
N LEU A 380 6.26 -31.07 1.76
CA LEU A 380 6.91 -30.51 0.59
C LEU A 380 6.43 -29.07 0.33
N PHE A 381 7.36 -28.13 0.49
CA PHE A 381 7.12 -26.71 0.28
C PHE A 381 7.79 -26.25 -1.01
N VAL A 382 7.10 -25.41 -1.77
CA VAL A 382 7.60 -24.79 -3.00
C VAL A 382 7.60 -23.28 -2.81
N LEU A 383 8.77 -22.67 -2.66
CA LEU A 383 8.92 -21.22 -2.60
C LEU A 383 9.26 -20.71 -4.00
N THR A 384 8.58 -19.67 -4.48
CA THR A 384 8.81 -19.17 -5.85
C THR A 384 8.51 -17.69 -6.00
N SER A 385 9.25 -16.99 -6.85
CA SER A 385 8.95 -15.61 -7.25
C SER A 385 7.85 -15.52 -8.32
N ALA A 386 7.32 -16.65 -8.80
CA ALA A 386 6.20 -16.69 -9.73
C ALA A 386 4.99 -15.94 -9.19
N GLY A 387 4.28 -15.25 -10.08
CA GLY A 387 3.21 -14.32 -9.76
C GLY A 387 3.71 -12.91 -9.40
N TYR A 388 4.97 -12.72 -9.01
CA TYR A 388 5.51 -11.37 -8.83
C TYR A 388 6.35 -10.94 -10.02
N VAL A 389 7.25 -11.81 -10.47
CA VAL A 389 8.10 -11.51 -11.63
C VAL A 389 7.35 -11.67 -12.94
N ARG A 390 7.75 -10.90 -13.94
CA ARG A 390 7.26 -11.02 -15.32
C ARG A 390 8.31 -11.64 -16.23
N ILE A 391 7.86 -12.44 -17.19
CA ILE A 391 8.69 -12.93 -18.30
C ILE A 391 8.30 -12.16 -19.55
N ASN A 392 9.25 -11.41 -20.12
CA ASN A 392 9.00 -10.57 -21.30
C ASN A 392 7.73 -9.71 -21.12
N GLY A 393 7.56 -9.07 -19.96
CA GLY A 393 6.39 -8.26 -19.66
C GLY A 393 5.08 -9.03 -19.40
N GLN A 394 5.11 -10.36 -19.33
CA GLN A 394 3.93 -11.19 -19.05
C GLN A 394 3.92 -11.74 -17.62
N ASP A 395 2.75 -11.71 -16.96
CA ASP A 395 2.51 -12.31 -15.63
C ASP A 395 2.90 -13.79 -15.59
N THR A 396 3.42 -14.23 -14.45
CA THR A 396 3.85 -15.63 -14.24
C THR A 396 2.94 -16.43 -13.31
N GLY A 397 1.73 -15.94 -12.98
CA GLY A 397 0.80 -16.62 -12.07
C GLY A 397 0.45 -18.04 -12.52
N ALA A 398 0.33 -18.28 -13.84
CA ALA A 398 0.03 -19.60 -14.40
C ALA A 398 1.04 -20.71 -14.01
N VAL A 399 2.28 -20.33 -13.66
CA VAL A 399 3.31 -21.26 -13.16
C VAL A 399 2.82 -22.00 -11.91
N TRP A 400 2.01 -21.36 -11.05
CA TRP A 400 1.46 -22.00 -9.85
C TRP A 400 0.57 -23.21 -10.18
N ASP A 401 -0.23 -23.12 -11.25
CA ASP A 401 -1.11 -24.22 -11.65
C ASP A 401 -0.31 -25.38 -12.26
N GLY A 402 0.87 -25.11 -12.84
CA GLY A 402 1.79 -26.14 -13.31
C GLY A 402 2.44 -26.92 -12.18
N ILE A 403 2.86 -26.21 -11.13
CA ILE A 403 3.39 -26.82 -9.90
C ILE A 403 2.30 -27.68 -9.23
N PHE A 404 1.07 -27.16 -9.13
CA PHE A 404 -0.07 -27.87 -8.55
C PHE A 404 -0.40 -29.17 -9.31
N ASP A 405 -0.32 -29.18 -10.64
CA ASP A 405 -0.62 -30.38 -11.44
C ASP A 405 0.30 -31.56 -11.07
N VAL A 406 1.57 -31.28 -10.77
CA VAL A 406 2.58 -32.30 -10.44
C VAL A 406 2.58 -32.63 -8.94
N LEU A 407 2.67 -31.61 -8.08
CA LEU A 407 2.93 -31.77 -6.65
C LEU A 407 1.71 -31.59 -5.77
N GLY A 408 0.61 -31.03 -6.28
CA GLY A 408 -0.55 -30.66 -5.47
C GLY A 408 -0.31 -29.44 -4.56
N SER A 409 0.87 -28.82 -4.63
CA SER A 409 1.24 -27.67 -3.81
C SER A 409 0.40 -26.44 -4.17
N ARG A 410 -0.07 -25.73 -3.13
CA ARG A 410 -0.81 -24.47 -3.29
C ARG A 410 -0.77 -23.60 -2.03
N LEU A 411 -1.02 -22.30 -2.18
CA LEU A 411 -0.98 -21.32 -1.09
C LEU A 411 -1.92 -21.67 0.06
N SER A 412 -3.16 -22.07 -0.25
CA SER A 412 -4.18 -22.43 0.75
C SER A 412 -3.80 -23.64 1.62
N ARG A 413 -2.78 -24.42 1.22
CA ARG A 413 -2.23 -25.55 1.98
C ARG A 413 -0.91 -25.22 2.67
N LYS A 414 -0.43 -23.98 2.56
CA LYS A 414 0.92 -23.55 2.98
C LYS A 414 2.06 -24.31 2.29
N THR A 415 1.84 -24.95 1.14
CA THR A 415 2.86 -25.76 0.43
C THR A 415 3.35 -25.15 -0.88
N LEU A 416 2.68 -24.13 -1.43
CA LEU A 416 3.22 -23.27 -2.49
C LEU A 416 3.21 -21.83 -1.97
N LEU A 417 4.37 -21.23 -1.89
CA LEU A 417 4.64 -20.01 -1.17
C LEU A 417 5.21 -18.96 -2.15
N PRO A 418 4.36 -18.05 -2.68
CA PRO A 418 4.82 -16.97 -3.53
C PRO A 418 5.65 -15.97 -2.73
N VAL A 419 6.92 -15.81 -3.09
CA VAL A 419 7.86 -14.90 -2.43
C VAL A 419 7.94 -13.60 -3.24
N HIS A 420 7.69 -12.49 -2.58
CA HIS A 420 7.64 -11.16 -3.20
C HIS A 420 8.98 -10.80 -3.87
N ALA A 421 8.87 -10.24 -5.07
CA ALA A 421 9.99 -9.84 -5.92
C ALA A 421 9.53 -8.71 -6.87
N PRO A 422 10.46 -7.89 -7.39
CA PRO A 422 10.08 -6.87 -8.38
C PRO A 422 9.65 -7.50 -9.70
N LEU A 423 8.84 -6.80 -10.51
CA LEU A 423 8.39 -7.26 -11.83
C LEU A 423 9.55 -7.71 -12.75
N TRP A 424 10.71 -7.08 -12.67
CA TRP A 424 11.93 -7.41 -13.44
C TRP A 424 12.83 -8.45 -12.77
N GLY A 425 12.40 -9.00 -11.64
CA GLY A 425 13.13 -10.03 -10.90
C GLY A 425 13.24 -11.34 -11.68
N GLN A 426 14.09 -12.23 -11.18
CA GLN A 426 14.28 -13.55 -11.78
C GLN A 426 13.22 -14.54 -11.30
N LEU A 427 12.73 -15.40 -12.20
CA LEU A 427 11.87 -16.52 -11.84
C LEU A 427 12.67 -17.63 -11.15
N LYS A 428 12.44 -17.81 -9.85
CA LYS A 428 13.19 -18.69 -8.94
C LYS A 428 12.27 -19.71 -8.26
N PHE A 429 12.85 -20.83 -7.85
CA PHE A 429 12.17 -21.92 -7.15
C PHE A 429 13.07 -22.56 -6.09
N ASP A 430 12.54 -22.76 -4.89
CA ASP A 430 13.07 -23.70 -3.90
C ASP A 430 12.04 -24.79 -3.62
N PHE A 431 12.45 -26.05 -3.75
CA PHE A 431 11.67 -27.21 -3.34
C PHE A 431 12.26 -27.76 -2.05
N CYS A 432 11.53 -27.62 -0.95
CA CYS A 432 11.97 -27.89 0.40
C CYS A 432 11.16 -29.03 1.00
N LEU A 433 11.78 -30.20 1.16
CA LEU A 433 11.19 -31.32 1.90
C LEU A 433 11.61 -31.23 3.37
N ILE A 434 10.63 -31.25 4.28
CA ILE A 434 10.84 -31.08 5.72
C ILE A 434 10.50 -32.38 6.46
N ASN A 435 11.38 -32.84 7.35
CA ASN A 435 11.11 -33.97 8.23
C ASN A 435 11.56 -33.61 9.65
N GLY A 436 10.61 -33.28 10.51
CA GLY A 436 10.92 -32.61 11.77
C GLY A 436 11.66 -31.28 11.50
N THR A 437 12.85 -31.11 12.07
CA THR A 437 13.70 -29.93 11.82
C THR A 437 14.67 -30.11 10.65
N GLN A 438 14.79 -31.33 10.08
CA GLN A 438 15.65 -31.59 8.94
C GLN A 438 15.02 -31.04 7.66
N LYS A 439 15.83 -30.38 6.82
CA LYS A 439 15.41 -29.80 5.54
C LYS A 439 16.28 -30.34 4.42
N ILE A 440 15.65 -30.75 3.32
CA ILE A 440 16.33 -31.08 2.06
C ILE A 440 15.81 -30.12 1.00
N ILE A 441 16.72 -29.32 0.44
CA ILE A 441 16.36 -28.22 -0.46
C ILE A 441 16.93 -28.49 -1.85
N ARG A 442 16.12 -28.24 -2.88
CA ARG A 442 16.55 -28.19 -4.28
C ARG A 442 16.13 -26.86 -4.89
N SER A 443 17.13 -26.09 -5.29
CA SER A 443 16.96 -24.72 -5.75
C SER A 443 17.29 -24.59 -7.23
N MET A 444 16.52 -23.77 -7.93
CA MET A 444 16.74 -23.50 -9.35
C MET A 444 16.20 -22.13 -9.76
N TYR A 445 16.63 -21.63 -10.90
CA TYR A 445 16.03 -20.49 -11.57
C TYR A 445 15.77 -20.80 -13.04
N TYR A 446 14.79 -20.11 -13.62
CA TYR A 446 14.47 -20.21 -15.04
C TYR A 446 15.32 -19.21 -15.83
N ASN A 447 16.10 -19.72 -16.79
CA ASN A 447 16.92 -18.91 -17.67
C ASN A 447 16.10 -18.47 -18.89
N LEU A 448 15.81 -17.17 -18.97
CA LEU A 448 15.00 -16.58 -20.03
C LEU A 448 15.62 -16.74 -21.44
N THR A 449 16.94 -16.72 -21.53
CA THR A 449 17.65 -16.79 -22.81
C THR A 449 17.61 -18.19 -23.40
N THR A 450 17.79 -19.22 -22.56
CA THR A 450 17.85 -20.61 -23.02
C THR A 450 16.52 -21.34 -22.91
N GLY A 451 15.57 -20.83 -22.13
CA GLY A 451 14.31 -21.51 -21.81
C GLY A 451 14.49 -22.74 -20.92
N THR A 452 15.59 -22.81 -20.17
CA THR A 452 15.96 -23.98 -19.33
C THR A 452 16.12 -23.61 -17.86
N PHE A 453 16.08 -24.61 -16.97
CA PHE A 453 16.36 -24.41 -15.55
C PHE A 453 17.85 -24.58 -15.23
N THR A 454 18.39 -23.66 -14.44
CA THR A 454 19.72 -23.80 -13.84
C THR A 454 19.55 -24.20 -12.37
N VAL A 455 20.12 -25.34 -11.99
CA VAL A 455 20.13 -25.83 -10.60
C VAL A 455 21.21 -25.10 -9.80
N GLN A 456 20.90 -24.80 -8.54
CA GLN A 456 21.77 -24.09 -7.62
C GLN A 456 22.10 -24.96 -6.39
N SER A 457 23.26 -24.71 -5.79
CA SER A 457 23.72 -25.41 -4.58
C SER A 457 23.22 -24.76 -3.29
N SER A 458 22.79 -23.50 -3.34
CA SER A 458 22.27 -22.74 -2.21
C SER A 458 20.77 -22.47 -2.37
N ALA A 459 20.06 -22.37 -1.25
CA ALA A 459 18.68 -21.91 -1.23
C ALA A 459 18.56 -20.49 -1.81
N ASN A 460 17.46 -20.23 -2.53
CA ASN A 460 17.14 -18.88 -3.00
C ASN A 460 16.56 -18.02 -1.88
N TYR A 461 15.87 -18.64 -0.93
CA TYR A 461 15.15 -17.97 0.15
C TYR A 461 15.68 -18.43 1.51
N ILE A 462 15.23 -17.78 2.58
CA ILE A 462 15.48 -18.20 3.98
C ILE A 462 14.16 -18.47 4.74
N ILE A 463 13.01 -18.23 4.11
CA ILE A 463 11.69 -18.54 4.70
C ILE A 463 11.59 -20.03 5.06
N GLN A 464 12.33 -20.92 4.40
CA GLN A 464 12.36 -22.33 4.79
C GLN A 464 12.91 -22.60 6.20
N GLU A 465 13.56 -21.63 6.86
CA GLU A 465 14.00 -21.76 8.25
C GLU A 465 12.83 -21.85 9.24
N VAL A 466 11.68 -21.23 8.93
CA VAL A 466 10.52 -21.21 9.83
C VAL A 466 9.51 -22.32 9.59
N LEU A 467 9.51 -22.91 8.39
CA LEU A 467 8.52 -23.91 7.98
C LEU A 467 8.43 -25.15 8.89
N PRO A 468 9.53 -25.68 9.48
CA PRO A 468 9.47 -26.79 10.44
C PRO A 468 8.58 -26.54 11.67
N TYR A 469 8.33 -25.26 12.00
CA TYR A 469 7.64 -24.87 13.22
C TYR A 469 6.15 -24.50 12.98
N ASP A 470 5.68 -24.63 11.74
CA ASP A 470 4.30 -24.35 11.32
C ASP A 470 3.82 -22.95 11.74
N PRO A 471 4.37 -21.87 11.15
CA PRO A 471 3.96 -20.52 11.51
C PRO A 471 2.46 -20.29 11.20
N PRO A 472 1.78 -19.42 11.98
CA PRO A 472 0.43 -18.95 11.61
C PRO A 472 0.40 -18.41 10.18
N PHE A 473 -0.72 -18.63 9.47
CA PHE A 473 -0.82 -18.33 8.05
C PHE A 473 -0.60 -16.84 7.73
N ASP A 474 -1.15 -15.95 8.54
CA ASP A 474 -1.03 -14.50 8.36
C ASP A 474 0.40 -13.98 8.63
N VAL A 475 1.09 -14.53 9.63
CA VAL A 475 2.55 -14.28 9.82
C VAL A 475 3.32 -14.72 8.60
N LEU A 476 3.04 -15.92 8.09
CA LEU A 476 3.69 -16.46 6.89
C LEU A 476 3.43 -15.55 5.67
N MET A 477 2.19 -15.07 5.48
CA MET A 477 1.89 -14.09 4.43
C MET A 477 2.69 -12.80 4.57
N GLY A 478 2.87 -12.31 5.81
CA GLY A 478 3.74 -11.17 6.10
C GLY A 478 5.20 -11.41 5.67
N TRP A 479 5.77 -12.57 5.99
CA TRP A 479 7.14 -12.91 5.55
C TRP A 479 7.27 -13.18 4.05
N LEU A 480 6.24 -13.72 3.42
CA LEU A 480 6.20 -13.88 1.96
C LEU A 480 6.21 -12.53 1.26
N PHE A 481 5.47 -11.56 1.79
CA PHE A 481 5.49 -10.17 1.34
C PHE A 481 6.82 -9.48 1.64
N HIS A 482 7.41 -9.73 2.82
CA HIS A 482 8.74 -9.24 3.16
C HIS A 482 9.86 -9.92 2.35
N ASN A 483 9.59 -11.05 1.68
CA ASN A 483 10.48 -11.93 0.92
C ASN A 483 11.44 -12.83 1.72
N HIS A 484 11.63 -12.58 3.01
CA HIS A 484 12.50 -13.37 3.86
C HIS A 484 12.06 -13.32 5.33
N VAL A 485 12.68 -14.16 6.17
CA VAL A 485 12.51 -14.10 7.63
C VAL A 485 13.79 -13.61 8.28
N CYS A 486 13.66 -12.59 9.14
CA CYS A 486 14.77 -12.05 9.92
C CYS A 486 14.29 -11.59 11.31
N GLY A 487 15.21 -11.48 12.28
CA GLY A 487 14.88 -11.02 13.63
C GLY A 487 14.27 -9.61 13.69
N GLY A 488 14.51 -8.78 12.66
CA GLY A 488 13.89 -7.45 12.53
C GLY A 488 12.41 -7.51 12.14
N SER A 489 11.98 -8.54 11.41
CA SER A 489 10.57 -8.72 11.00
C SER A 489 9.70 -9.28 12.12
N SER A 490 10.31 -10.05 13.02
CA SER A 490 9.64 -10.80 14.07
C SER A 490 8.75 -9.99 15.04
N PRO A 491 9.09 -8.73 15.40
CA PRO A 491 8.25 -7.91 16.28
C PRO A 491 6.88 -7.56 15.69
N GLY A 492 6.76 -7.46 14.36
CA GLY A 492 5.59 -6.86 13.72
C GLY A 492 4.28 -7.59 14.04
N TYR A 493 4.30 -8.92 14.14
CA TYR A 493 3.10 -9.68 14.53
C TYR A 493 2.66 -9.40 15.97
N LEU A 494 3.61 -9.39 16.92
CA LEU A 494 3.31 -9.14 18.34
C LEU A 494 2.83 -7.71 18.58
N ILE A 495 3.40 -6.74 17.84
CA ILE A 495 2.94 -5.35 17.86
C ILE A 495 1.52 -5.24 17.26
N ALA A 496 1.25 -5.90 16.12
CA ALA A 496 -0.08 -5.90 15.53
C ALA A 496 -1.11 -6.51 16.50
N ASP A 497 -0.76 -7.63 17.14
CA ASP A 497 -1.62 -8.31 18.11
C ASP A 497 -1.94 -7.42 19.32
N TYR A 498 -0.93 -6.74 19.86
CA TYR A 498 -1.12 -5.74 20.90
C TYR A 498 -2.07 -4.61 20.43
N ILE A 499 -1.91 -4.11 19.20
CA ILE A 499 -2.76 -3.05 18.64
C ILE A 499 -4.23 -3.52 18.54
N PHE A 500 -4.48 -4.71 18.01
CA PHE A 500 -5.85 -5.22 17.90
C PHE A 500 -6.51 -5.43 19.27
N GLN A 501 -5.75 -5.85 20.27
CA GLN A 501 -6.26 -6.08 21.63
C GLN A 501 -6.53 -4.78 22.40
N ASN A 502 -5.62 -3.80 22.30
CA ASN A 502 -5.65 -2.59 23.14
C ASN A 502 -6.29 -1.39 22.44
N TYR A 503 -6.27 -1.38 21.11
CA TYR A 503 -6.84 -0.31 20.29
C TYR A 503 -7.86 -0.84 19.29
N PRO A 504 -8.90 -1.60 19.70
CA PRO A 504 -9.93 -2.04 18.75
C PRO A 504 -10.59 -0.83 18.08
N ARG A 505 -10.93 -0.98 16.80
CA ARG A 505 -11.64 0.03 16.00
C ARG A 505 -13.13 -0.28 15.93
N GLY A 506 -13.97 0.74 16.03
CA GLY A 506 -15.40 0.66 15.74
C GLY A 506 -15.73 0.57 14.24
N GLU A 507 -17.01 0.44 13.90
CA GLU A 507 -17.49 0.28 12.52
C GLU A 507 -17.10 1.44 11.59
N ASN A 508 -17.00 2.66 12.13
CA ASN A 508 -16.64 3.88 11.36
C ASN A 508 -15.17 4.29 11.56
N GLU A 509 -14.42 3.55 12.38
CA GLU A 509 -13.04 3.87 12.70
C GLU A 509 -12.08 3.11 11.79
N LYS A 510 -10.99 3.77 11.41
CA LYS A 510 -9.88 3.16 10.68
C LYS A 510 -8.59 3.29 11.46
N TYR A 511 -7.65 2.40 11.16
CA TYR A 511 -6.27 2.56 11.61
C TYR A 511 -5.52 3.46 10.64
N ILE A 512 -4.72 4.35 11.20
CA ILE A 512 -3.62 5.01 10.51
C ILE A 512 -2.35 4.67 11.28
N TYR A 513 -1.33 4.14 10.62
CA TYR A 513 -0.07 3.81 11.26
C TYR A 513 1.06 4.64 10.66
N VAL A 514 1.84 5.29 11.52
CA VAL A 514 3.02 6.02 11.07
C VAL A 514 4.27 5.41 11.70
N THR A 515 5.18 5.01 10.82
CA THR A 515 6.47 4.44 11.20
C THR A 515 7.44 5.57 11.54
N THR A 516 8.02 5.51 12.74
CA THR A 516 9.08 6.43 13.17
C THR A 516 10.43 5.74 13.19
N LEU A 517 10.52 4.49 13.63
CA LEU A 517 11.75 3.69 13.56
C LEU A 517 11.58 2.57 12.53
N ASP A 518 11.99 2.84 11.30
CA ASP A 518 11.77 1.96 10.16
C ASP A 518 12.69 0.73 10.14
N ASN A 519 12.08 -0.46 10.02
CA ASN A 519 12.79 -1.72 9.82
C ASN A 519 11.83 -2.82 9.32
N CYS A 520 12.36 -4.03 9.18
CA CYS A 520 11.66 -5.20 8.64
C CYS A 520 10.28 -5.50 9.28
N LYS A 521 10.01 -5.05 10.52
CA LYS A 521 8.69 -5.22 11.17
C LYS A 521 7.57 -4.50 10.41
N ASP A 522 7.90 -3.42 9.70
CA ASP A 522 6.91 -2.53 9.11
C ASP A 522 6.19 -3.18 7.94
N ASP A 523 6.82 -4.12 7.23
CA ASP A 523 6.12 -4.94 6.22
C ASP A 523 5.06 -5.84 6.85
N ILE A 524 5.37 -6.40 8.02
CA ILE A 524 4.41 -7.24 8.76
C ILE A 524 3.27 -6.38 9.31
N LEU A 525 3.57 -5.20 9.86
CA LEU A 525 2.54 -4.26 10.33
C LEU A 525 1.67 -3.73 9.20
N PHE A 526 2.28 -3.36 8.08
CA PHE A 526 1.60 -2.93 6.87
C PHE A 526 0.58 -3.97 6.41
N MET A 527 1.01 -5.22 6.30
CA MET A 527 0.14 -6.34 5.93
C MET A 527 -0.99 -6.57 6.94
N LEU A 528 -0.64 -6.77 8.22
CA LEU A 528 -1.59 -7.24 9.22
C LEU A 528 -2.60 -6.17 9.65
N LEU A 529 -2.16 -4.93 9.84
CA LEU A 529 -3.04 -3.82 10.22
C LEU A 529 -3.92 -3.34 9.07
N GLY A 530 -3.67 -3.81 7.84
CA GLY A 530 -4.43 -3.38 6.66
C GLY A 530 -4.24 -1.91 6.30
N VAL A 531 -3.14 -1.29 6.75
CA VAL A 531 -2.80 0.12 6.49
C VAL A 531 -2.10 0.28 5.14
N SER A 532 -2.44 1.32 4.39
CA SER A 532 -2.03 1.50 3.00
C SER A 532 -1.47 2.89 2.80
N ALA A 533 -0.32 2.97 2.12
CA ALA A 533 0.25 4.26 1.74
C ALA A 533 -0.66 4.91 0.70
N GLY A 534 -1.17 4.12 -0.24
CA GLY A 534 -2.07 4.62 -1.28
C GLY A 534 -3.47 5.03 -0.81
N GLN A 535 -3.88 4.62 0.40
CA GLN A 535 -5.09 5.09 1.08
C GLN A 535 -4.82 6.18 2.12
N GLY A 536 -3.56 6.62 2.27
CA GLY A 536 -3.15 7.61 3.28
C GLY A 536 -3.29 7.12 4.72
N THR A 537 -3.34 5.80 4.94
CA THR A 537 -3.41 5.16 6.26
C THR A 537 -2.07 4.61 6.73
N TYR A 538 -1.03 4.67 5.90
CA TYR A 538 0.34 4.39 6.27
C TYR A 538 1.24 5.56 5.90
N SER A 539 2.19 5.91 6.78
CA SER A 539 3.28 6.83 6.46
C SER A 539 4.59 6.34 7.08
N ASN A 540 5.71 6.71 6.47
CA ASN A 540 7.06 6.39 6.95
C ASN A 540 7.87 7.69 7.06
N GLN A 541 8.09 8.14 8.29
CA GLN A 541 8.81 9.38 8.60
C GLN A 541 10.28 9.14 8.93
N ARG A 542 10.64 7.90 9.29
CA ARG A 542 12.02 7.46 9.57
C ARG A 542 12.82 8.49 10.39
N LEU A 543 12.52 8.59 11.68
CA LEU A 543 13.22 9.40 12.66
C LEU A 543 14.48 8.71 13.18
N THR A 544 15.43 9.50 13.70
CA THR A 544 16.70 8.98 14.22
C THR A 544 16.54 8.14 15.49
N THR A 545 17.56 7.34 15.81
CA THR A 545 17.60 6.57 17.07
C THR A 545 17.48 7.47 18.30
N GLU A 546 18.05 8.68 18.27
CA GLU A 546 17.97 9.61 19.41
C GLU A 546 16.55 10.17 19.58
N GLU A 547 15.87 10.53 18.49
CA GLU A 547 14.49 11.01 18.55
C GLU A 547 13.48 9.92 18.92
N THR A 548 13.82 8.66 18.65
CA THR A 548 12.98 7.50 18.98
C THR A 548 13.36 6.87 20.33
N ARG A 549 14.35 7.42 21.03
CA ARG A 549 14.79 6.95 22.35
C ARG A 549 13.81 7.38 23.42
N LEU A 550 13.50 6.48 24.35
CA LEU A 550 12.71 6.78 25.54
C LEU A 550 13.54 6.35 26.77
N GLU A 551 13.91 7.32 27.61
CA GLU A 551 14.65 7.04 28.85
C GLU A 551 13.68 6.59 29.94
N THR A 552 13.69 5.30 30.28
CA THR A 552 12.94 4.78 31.44
C THR A 552 13.73 3.72 32.21
N GLU A 553 13.49 3.65 33.51
CA GLU A 553 14.02 2.61 34.40
C GLU A 553 13.46 1.23 34.02
N GLY A 554 14.33 0.25 33.70
CA GLY A 554 13.94 -1.13 33.40
C GLY A 554 14.20 -1.61 31.96
N GLY A 555 14.69 -0.73 31.08
CA GLY A 555 15.11 -1.04 29.71
C GLY A 555 13.94 -1.04 28.71
N MET A 556 14.07 -0.28 27.61
CA MET A 556 13.11 -0.28 26.48
C MET A 556 13.86 -0.20 25.16
N ASN A 557 13.35 -0.82 24.09
CA ASN A 557 13.88 -0.64 22.74
C ASN A 557 12.93 0.19 21.86
N GLY A 558 12.93 1.50 22.11
CA GLY A 558 12.52 2.55 21.17
C GLY A 558 11.01 2.77 20.96
N MET A 559 10.67 3.99 20.58
CA MET A 559 9.37 4.39 20.01
C MET A 559 9.34 3.99 18.54
N VAL A 560 8.65 2.88 18.25
CA VAL A 560 8.73 2.20 16.94
C VAL A 560 7.84 2.83 15.87
N GLY A 561 6.78 3.50 16.30
CA GLY A 561 5.79 4.17 15.48
C GLY A 561 4.61 4.59 16.34
N TYR A 562 3.60 5.23 15.74
CA TYR A 562 2.35 5.54 16.41
C TYR A 562 1.15 5.07 15.60
N ILE A 563 0.13 4.63 16.33
CA ILE A 563 -1.17 4.25 15.76
C ILE A 563 -2.17 5.36 16.04
N VAL A 564 -2.99 5.70 15.05
CA VAL A 564 -4.18 6.53 15.21
C VAL A 564 -5.40 5.65 14.95
N VAL A 565 -6.34 5.65 15.89
CA VAL A 565 -7.70 5.16 15.65
C VAL A 565 -8.55 6.38 15.33
N TRP A 566 -8.92 6.51 14.05
CA TRP A 566 -9.53 7.72 13.50
C TRP A 566 -11.00 7.50 13.15
N ASP A 567 -11.88 8.37 13.64
CA ASP A 567 -13.31 8.40 13.28
C ASP A 567 -13.58 9.52 12.27
N GLU A 568 -13.88 9.13 11.04
CA GLU A 568 -14.16 10.07 9.95
C GLU A 568 -15.45 10.86 10.16
N LYS A 569 -16.41 10.34 10.94
CA LYS A 569 -17.69 11.03 11.15
C LYS A 569 -17.56 12.20 12.11
N THR A 570 -16.75 12.04 13.15
CA THR A 570 -16.53 13.08 14.16
C THR A 570 -15.33 13.96 13.86
N ASN A 571 -14.49 13.58 12.88
CA ASN A 571 -13.20 14.23 12.61
C ASN A 571 -12.29 14.27 13.86
N THR A 572 -12.30 13.18 14.64
CA THR A 572 -11.49 13.04 15.85
C THR A 572 -10.87 11.65 15.91
N GLY A 573 -9.78 11.51 16.65
CA GLY A 573 -9.12 10.23 16.86
C GLY A 573 -8.38 10.15 18.17
N ARG A 574 -7.89 8.95 18.48
CA ARG A 574 -6.89 8.72 19.53
C ARG A 574 -5.58 8.29 18.89
N VAL A 575 -4.48 8.93 19.26
CA VAL A 575 -3.12 8.57 18.85
C VAL A 575 -2.38 7.95 20.03
N ALA A 576 -1.66 6.87 19.78
CA ALA A 576 -0.79 6.24 20.76
C ALA A 576 0.59 5.93 20.17
N ILE A 577 1.65 6.36 20.86
CA ILE A 577 3.04 6.04 20.51
C ILE A 577 3.36 4.65 21.04
N ILE A 578 3.71 3.72 20.16
CA ILE A 578 3.99 2.32 20.49
C ILE A 578 5.48 2.14 20.81
N THR A 579 5.78 1.42 21.89
CA THR A 579 7.14 1.01 22.26
C THR A 579 7.31 -0.50 22.18
N TRP A 580 8.53 -0.92 21.91
CA TRP A 580 8.88 -2.35 21.79
C TRP A 580 10.07 -2.70 22.69
N GLN A 581 10.06 -3.88 23.27
CA GLN A 581 11.22 -4.51 23.86
C GLN A 581 11.20 -5.98 23.46
N GLY A 582 12.29 -6.43 22.83
CA GLY A 582 12.40 -7.80 22.34
C GLY A 582 12.45 -8.82 23.48
N PRO A 583 12.03 -10.07 23.23
CA PRO A 583 12.23 -11.15 24.18
C PRO A 583 13.71 -11.45 24.34
N ARG A 584 14.09 -12.07 25.47
CA ARG A 584 15.43 -12.63 25.65
C ARG A 584 15.36 -14.14 25.73
N PHE A 585 16.08 -14.81 24.84
CA PHE A 585 16.15 -16.27 24.81
C PHE A 585 17.49 -16.81 25.39
N ALA A 586 17.47 -18.06 25.82
CA ALA A 586 18.65 -18.83 26.22
C ALA A 586 19.69 -18.89 25.11
N ALA A 587 20.97 -18.80 25.48
CA ALA A 587 22.06 -18.96 24.52
C ALA A 587 21.97 -20.33 23.83
N GLY A 588 22.07 -20.35 22.51
CA GLY A 588 21.94 -21.58 21.70
C GLY A 588 20.51 -22.01 21.39
N SER A 589 19.48 -21.30 21.88
CA SER A 589 18.09 -21.53 21.47
C SER A 589 17.87 -21.21 19.99
N ASN A 590 16.94 -21.92 19.36
CA ASN A 590 16.54 -21.61 18.00
C ASN A 590 15.52 -20.46 17.99
N MET A 591 15.97 -19.26 17.64
CA MET A 591 15.11 -18.08 17.69
C MET A 591 13.85 -18.19 16.81
N TYR A 592 13.90 -18.91 15.68
CA TYR A 592 12.73 -19.09 14.82
C TYR A 592 11.64 -19.90 15.52
N GLU A 593 12.02 -20.99 16.18
CA GLU A 593 11.09 -21.78 17.01
C GLU A 593 10.47 -20.92 18.11
N GLU A 594 11.32 -20.20 18.86
CA GLU A 594 10.87 -19.44 20.02
C GLU A 594 9.92 -18.31 19.64
N TYR A 595 10.19 -17.57 18.55
CA TYR A 595 9.25 -16.56 18.07
C TYR A 595 7.92 -17.17 17.60
N ILE A 596 7.94 -18.33 16.94
CA ILE A 596 6.71 -18.99 16.49
C ILE A 596 5.88 -19.49 17.68
N ARG A 597 6.51 -19.94 18.76
CA ARG A 597 5.82 -20.22 20.03
C ARG A 597 5.13 -18.97 20.58
N LEU A 598 5.83 -17.83 20.61
CA LEU A 598 5.24 -16.56 21.04
C LEU A 598 4.03 -16.16 20.17
N TYR A 599 4.07 -16.38 18.85
CA TYR A 599 2.94 -16.09 17.95
C TYR A 599 1.74 -17.00 18.17
N LYS A 600 1.98 -18.21 18.68
CA LYS A 600 0.96 -19.17 19.10
C LYS A 600 0.51 -18.97 20.56
N HIS A 601 0.95 -17.88 21.21
CA HIS A 601 0.71 -17.58 22.62
C HIS A 601 1.23 -18.67 23.57
N ASP A 602 2.28 -19.39 23.17
CA ASP A 602 3.00 -20.35 24.02
C ASP A 602 4.21 -19.67 24.68
N TYR A 603 4.05 -19.35 25.96
CA TYR A 603 5.09 -18.74 26.81
C TYR A 603 5.79 -19.77 27.72
N SER A 604 5.56 -21.06 27.51
CA SER A 604 6.03 -22.12 28.41
C SER A 604 7.46 -22.58 28.15
N SER A 605 8.09 -22.10 27.07
CA SER A 605 9.44 -22.50 26.68
C SER A 605 10.47 -22.21 27.78
N PRO A 606 11.29 -23.20 28.20
CA PRO A 606 12.36 -22.96 29.15
C PRO A 606 13.48 -22.06 28.58
N ASN A 607 13.52 -21.89 27.25
CA ASN A 607 14.46 -20.99 26.60
C ASN A 607 14.03 -19.53 26.68
N LEU A 608 12.78 -19.22 27.06
CA LEU A 608 12.28 -17.84 27.19
C LEU A 608 12.70 -17.26 28.55
N ILE A 609 13.80 -16.50 28.57
CA ILE A 609 14.32 -15.90 29.80
C ILE A 609 13.59 -14.60 30.17
N ALA A 610 13.17 -13.82 29.18
CA ALA A 610 12.38 -12.62 29.39
C ALA A 610 11.33 -12.46 28.28
N LEU A 611 10.10 -12.13 28.68
CA LEU A 611 8.99 -11.87 27.77
C LEU A 611 9.26 -10.62 26.90
N PRO A 612 8.73 -10.59 25.67
CA PRO A 612 8.66 -9.34 24.93
C PRO A 612 7.68 -8.36 25.61
N THR A 613 7.95 -7.07 25.50
CA THR A 613 7.04 -6.02 25.98
C THR A 613 6.63 -5.14 24.81
N VAL A 614 5.32 -5.02 24.58
CA VAL A 614 4.71 -3.96 23.76
C VAL A 614 3.96 -3.04 24.71
N SER A 615 4.21 -1.73 24.64
CA SER A 615 3.53 -0.75 25.50
C SER A 615 3.29 0.56 24.75
N LYS A 616 2.85 1.60 25.46
CA LYS A 616 2.67 2.96 24.94
C LYS A 616 3.51 3.97 25.71
N ALA A 617 4.16 4.89 24.99
CA ALA A 617 4.88 6.02 25.58
C ALA A 617 3.97 7.22 25.88
N ALA A 618 2.97 7.44 25.02
CA ALA A 618 1.94 8.44 25.18
C ALA A 618 0.65 8.00 24.49
N GLU A 619 -0.47 8.51 24.98
CA GLU A 619 -1.77 8.44 24.31
C GLU A 619 -2.44 9.82 24.41
N ARG A 620 -3.03 10.28 23.32
CA ARG A 620 -3.69 11.59 23.19
C ARG A 620 -4.93 11.47 22.32
N PHE A 621 -5.96 12.27 22.59
CA PHE A 621 -7.00 12.52 21.60
C PHE A 621 -6.53 13.59 20.63
N ILE A 622 -6.93 13.57 19.36
CA ILE A 622 -6.56 14.54 18.32
C ILE A 622 -7.74 14.92 17.40
N ASN A 623 -7.72 16.13 16.85
CA ASN A 623 -8.63 16.58 15.79
C ASN A 623 -7.99 16.45 14.39
N ARG A 624 -8.67 16.97 13.35
CA ARG A 624 -8.22 16.86 11.95
C ARG A 624 -6.95 17.66 11.69
N GLU A 625 -6.87 18.87 12.22
CA GLU A 625 -5.73 19.76 12.06
C GLU A 625 -4.47 19.11 12.64
N GLU A 626 -4.59 18.51 13.82
CA GLU A 626 -3.50 17.79 14.48
C GLU A 626 -3.13 16.50 13.76
N LEU A 627 -4.12 15.74 13.24
CA LEU A 627 -3.83 14.61 12.37
C LEU A 627 -3.00 15.03 11.16
N ASN A 628 -3.35 16.14 10.51
CA ASN A 628 -2.60 16.65 9.37
C ASN A 628 -1.16 17.02 9.75
N ILE A 629 -0.95 17.65 10.91
CA ILE A 629 0.40 17.94 11.43
C ILE A 629 1.20 16.64 11.60
N LEU A 630 0.59 15.61 12.20
CA LEU A 630 1.24 14.32 12.38
C LEU A 630 1.61 13.69 11.03
N LEU A 631 0.69 13.68 10.06
CA LEU A 631 0.94 13.12 8.72
C LEU A 631 1.96 13.92 7.90
N SER A 632 2.19 15.18 8.22
CA SER A 632 3.24 16.02 7.60
C SER A 632 4.61 15.92 8.27
N GLY A 633 4.79 15.04 9.26
CA GLY A 633 6.08 14.87 9.96
C GLY A 633 6.24 15.70 11.23
N GLY A 634 5.27 16.54 11.57
CA GLY A 634 5.28 17.44 12.72
C GLY A 634 5.10 18.91 12.34
N THR A 635 5.52 19.81 13.24
CA THR A 635 5.62 21.24 12.96
C THR A 635 7.07 21.52 12.62
N GLY A 636 7.44 22.45 11.74
CA GLY A 636 8.87 22.63 11.37
C GLY A 636 9.88 22.80 12.53
N SER A 637 9.40 23.06 13.76
CA SER A 637 10.14 23.09 15.02
C SER A 637 10.11 21.79 15.87
N MET A 638 9.15 20.89 15.68
CA MET A 638 8.96 19.65 16.43
C MET A 638 8.64 18.49 15.48
N ASN A 639 9.34 17.37 15.62
CA ASN A 639 8.93 16.15 14.92
C ASN A 639 7.59 15.61 15.47
N ALA A 640 6.97 14.68 14.76
CA ALA A 640 5.65 14.14 15.11
C ALA A 640 5.59 13.55 16.54
N LEU A 641 6.65 12.88 17.03
CA LEU A 641 6.67 12.32 18.38
C LEU A 641 6.66 13.44 19.43
N GLN A 642 7.51 14.45 19.26
CA GLN A 642 7.56 15.64 20.13
C GLN A 642 6.21 16.37 20.15
N TYR A 643 5.58 16.50 18.97
CA TYR A 643 4.25 17.10 18.86
C TYR A 643 3.21 16.32 19.67
N ILE A 644 3.17 14.98 19.57
CA ILE A 644 2.25 14.15 20.35
C ILE A 644 2.48 14.35 21.86
N PHE A 645 3.74 14.40 22.31
CA PHE A 645 4.03 14.64 23.73
C PHE A 645 3.55 16.02 24.21
N SER A 646 3.57 17.04 23.34
CA SER A 646 3.13 18.40 23.65
C SER A 646 1.62 18.55 23.85
N ILE A 647 0.83 17.62 23.28
CA ILE A 647 -0.63 17.64 23.43
C ILE A 647 -1.00 17.36 24.90
N PRO A 648 -1.99 18.06 25.49
CA PRO A 648 -2.42 17.81 26.87
C PRO A 648 -2.88 16.36 27.10
N ALA A 649 -2.31 15.68 28.08
CA ALA A 649 -2.64 14.29 28.42
C ALA A 649 -4.04 14.12 29.05
N ASN A 650 -4.60 15.19 29.60
CA ASN A 650 -5.92 15.22 30.23
C ASN A 650 -7.05 15.60 29.27
N ARG A 651 -6.75 15.87 27.98
CA ARG A 651 -7.76 16.15 26.96
C ARG A 651 -8.64 14.93 26.73
N THR A 652 -9.95 15.13 26.63
CA THR A 652 -10.95 14.10 26.37
C THR A 652 -11.43 14.15 24.91
N ARG A 653 -12.22 13.16 24.48
CA ARG A 653 -12.83 13.17 23.14
C ARG A 653 -13.87 14.28 23.03
N GLU A 654 -14.61 14.53 24.11
CA GLU A 654 -15.67 15.54 24.23
C GLU A 654 -15.11 16.96 24.04
N ASP A 655 -13.89 17.22 24.51
CA ASP A 655 -13.22 18.52 24.35
C ASP A 655 -12.94 18.87 22.88
N LEU A 656 -12.95 17.87 21.97
CA LEU A 656 -12.67 18.05 20.55
C LEU A 656 -13.93 18.17 19.68
N ILE A 657 -15.09 17.83 20.22
CA ILE A 657 -16.36 17.93 19.49
C ILE A 657 -16.89 19.35 19.67
N PRO A 658 -17.13 20.13 18.60
CA PRO A 658 -17.68 21.48 18.74
C PRO A 658 -19.01 21.43 19.51
N VAL A 659 -19.07 22.11 20.65
CA VAL A 659 -20.33 22.25 21.39
C VAL A 659 -21.22 23.19 20.60
N ASN A 660 -22.26 22.64 19.97
CA ASN A 660 -23.30 23.43 19.32
C ASN A 660 -24.19 24.04 20.41
N ASN A 661 -23.67 25.03 21.13
CA ASN A 661 -24.46 25.85 22.02
C ASN A 661 -25.44 26.62 21.14
N GLY A 662 -26.71 26.23 21.13
CA GLY A 662 -27.81 26.84 20.38
C GLY A 662 -28.14 28.28 20.81
N GLY A 663 -27.13 29.13 20.97
CA GLY A 663 -27.25 30.56 21.19
C GLY A 663 -27.32 31.29 19.86
N SER A 664 -28.53 31.62 19.44
CA SER A 664 -28.75 32.70 18.48
C SER A 664 -28.10 33.98 19.00
N GLN A 665 -26.95 34.39 18.47
CA GLN A 665 -26.48 35.77 18.58
C GLN A 665 -26.83 36.53 17.30
N ASN A 666 -28.07 37.03 17.29
CA ASN A 666 -28.42 38.23 16.54
C ASN A 666 -28.15 39.43 17.47
N GLY A 667 -27.34 40.40 17.04
CA GLY A 667 -27.31 41.71 17.69
C GLY A 667 -25.97 42.42 17.70
N ASN A 668 -25.75 43.22 16.65
CA ASN A 668 -24.77 44.29 16.57
C ASN A 668 -25.06 45.38 17.64
N GLN A 669 -24.05 45.82 18.41
CA GLN A 669 -23.81 47.24 18.78
C GLN A 669 -22.63 47.40 19.77
N GLY A 670 -21.75 48.36 19.48
CA GLY A 670 -20.68 48.78 20.36
C GLY A 670 -21.16 49.57 21.58
N GLY A 671 -20.30 49.61 22.61
CA GLY A 671 -20.48 50.47 23.77
C GLY A 671 -19.55 50.08 24.92
N VAL A 672 -18.45 50.82 25.09
CA VAL A 672 -17.80 50.98 26.41
C VAL A 672 -18.70 51.94 27.20
N PRO A 673 -19.17 51.57 28.41
CA PRO A 673 -18.67 52.27 29.59
C PRO A 673 -18.68 51.48 30.92
N GLY A 674 -17.74 51.85 31.81
CA GLY A 674 -18.08 52.06 33.23
C GLY A 674 -17.47 51.11 34.26
N ILE A 675 -16.31 51.51 34.80
CA ILE A 675 -15.81 51.12 36.14
C ILE A 675 -16.76 51.68 37.21
N PRO A 676 -16.95 50.97 38.34
CA PRO A 676 -16.73 51.62 39.63
C PRO A 676 -15.97 50.76 40.66
N GLY A 677 -14.81 51.27 41.09
CA GLY A 677 -14.49 51.51 42.50
C GLY A 677 -14.07 50.33 43.41
N GLY A 678 -12.86 50.43 43.98
CA GLY A 678 -12.54 49.77 45.26
C GLY A 678 -11.07 49.42 45.47
N SER A 679 -10.28 50.39 45.96
CA SER A 679 -8.88 50.28 46.41
C SER A 679 -8.63 49.11 47.38
N THR A 680 -7.49 48.43 47.36
CA THR A 680 -6.23 48.76 48.08
C THR A 680 -5.36 47.50 47.91
N GLY A 681 -4.04 47.51 47.77
CA GLY A 681 -3.01 48.53 47.75
C GLY A 681 -1.67 47.81 47.55
N GLY A 682 -0.60 48.57 47.28
CA GLY A 682 0.77 48.07 47.42
C GLY A 682 1.61 48.02 46.15
N SER A 683 1.81 49.18 45.53
CA SER A 683 3.07 49.58 44.86
C SER A 683 4.27 49.27 45.78
N THR A 684 5.46 48.90 45.32
CA THR A 684 6.46 49.69 44.55
C THR A 684 7.57 48.70 44.13
N GLY A 685 8.11 48.64 42.91
CA GLY A 685 8.79 49.72 42.19
C GLY A 685 10.18 49.97 42.81
N GLY A 686 11.32 49.90 42.12
CA GLY A 686 11.62 49.67 40.71
C GLY A 686 13.14 49.60 40.48
N LEU A 687 13.51 49.23 39.24
CA LEU A 687 14.48 49.85 38.30
C LEU A 687 15.75 50.57 38.83
N PRO A 688 16.82 50.78 38.02
CA PRO A 688 17.08 50.35 36.63
C PRO A 688 18.56 49.95 36.31
N SER A 689 18.79 49.66 35.02
CA SER A 689 20.01 49.91 34.24
C SER A 689 21.10 48.82 34.31
N GLY A 690 21.67 48.31 33.22
CA GLY A 690 21.61 48.60 31.78
C GLY A 690 22.42 47.48 31.09
N SER A 691 22.08 47.05 29.87
CA SER A 691 22.61 47.59 28.61
C SER A 691 23.44 46.54 27.85
N HIS A 692 23.20 46.47 26.54
CA HIS A 692 23.83 45.68 25.44
C HIS A 692 23.19 44.31 25.18
N GLY A 693 22.46 44.06 24.09
CA GLY A 693 22.46 44.62 22.73
C GLY A 693 23.20 43.65 21.83
N THR A 694 22.55 42.80 21.00
CA THR A 694 22.07 43.08 19.63
C THR A 694 21.40 41.77 19.14
N ALA A 695 20.13 41.71 18.73
CA ALA A 695 19.50 42.15 17.47
C ALA A 695 20.22 41.60 16.21
N GLY A 696 19.58 40.94 15.25
CA GLY A 696 18.17 40.67 14.96
C GLY A 696 17.99 40.46 13.45
N HIS A 697 16.99 39.65 13.06
CA HIS A 697 16.23 39.69 11.80
C HIS A 697 15.15 38.59 11.94
N ALA A 698 13.86 38.86 12.26
CA ALA A 698 12.80 39.58 11.53
C ALA A 698 12.53 38.95 10.15
N ASP A 699 11.33 38.53 9.72
CA ASP A 699 9.96 38.47 10.26
C ASP A 699 9.21 37.48 9.34
N TYR A 700 8.33 36.62 9.86
CA TYR A 700 7.26 36.03 9.05
C TYR A 700 5.99 35.91 9.89
N THR A 701 4.95 36.61 9.44
CA THR A 701 3.59 36.58 9.99
C THR A 701 2.76 35.58 9.19
N PRO A 702 2.08 34.58 9.80
CA PRO A 702 1.18 33.71 9.05
C PRO A 702 -0.19 34.38 8.91
N GLY A 703 -0.63 34.54 7.67
CA GLY A 703 -1.99 34.97 7.32
C GLY A 703 -2.55 34.15 6.16
N ALA A 704 -3.85 33.88 6.26
CA ALA A 704 -4.75 33.20 5.32
C ALA A 704 -4.78 31.65 5.37
N GLU A 705 -5.83 31.17 6.05
CA GLU A 705 -6.35 29.80 6.01
C GLU A 705 -6.68 29.38 4.57
N HIS A 706 -6.07 28.27 4.14
CA HIS A 706 -6.56 27.47 3.03
C HIS A 706 -6.70 26.02 3.51
N THR A 707 -7.95 25.61 3.70
CA THR A 707 -8.33 24.25 4.04
C THR A 707 -8.09 23.34 2.82
N ALA A 708 -7.12 22.44 2.91
CA ALA A 708 -7.04 21.31 2.01
C ALA A 708 -8.07 20.27 2.48
N SER A 709 -9.13 20.06 1.69
CA SER A 709 -10.04 18.94 1.90
C SER A 709 -9.35 17.63 1.51
N PRO A 710 -9.44 16.55 2.32
CA PRO A 710 -9.15 15.20 1.87
C PRO A 710 -10.07 14.84 0.70
N ALA A 711 -9.60 14.00 -0.22
CA ALA A 711 -10.40 13.50 -1.33
C ALA A 711 -11.66 12.78 -0.81
N ASP A 712 -12.81 13.43 -0.92
CA ASP A 712 -14.12 12.81 -0.76
C ASP A 712 -14.36 11.85 -1.92
N VAL A 713 -14.24 10.56 -1.66
CA VAL A 713 -14.84 9.51 -2.49
C VAL A 713 -16.35 9.49 -2.21
N ASN A 714 -17.07 10.41 -2.84
CA ASN A 714 -18.53 10.36 -2.95
C ASN A 714 -18.99 10.53 -4.41
N ALA A 715 -19.99 9.72 -4.76
CA ALA A 715 -20.51 9.50 -6.09
C ALA A 715 -20.83 10.79 -6.85
N ALA A 716 -20.42 10.84 -8.12
CA ALA A 716 -20.71 11.92 -9.05
C ALA A 716 -22.20 12.27 -9.06
N SER A 717 -22.55 13.46 -8.57
CA SER A 717 -23.74 14.20 -9.00
C SER A 717 -23.42 14.90 -10.33
N GLU A 718 -24.39 14.86 -11.24
CA GLU A 718 -24.32 15.46 -12.57
C GLU A 718 -24.06 16.97 -12.48
N VAL A 719 -23.13 17.47 -13.31
CA VAL A 719 -22.90 18.90 -13.49
C VAL A 719 -23.27 19.25 -14.93
N SER A 720 -24.28 20.11 -15.06
CA SER A 720 -24.82 20.63 -16.32
C SER A 720 -23.92 21.69 -16.96
N GLU A 721 -24.16 21.88 -18.25
CA GLU A 721 -23.41 22.60 -19.29
C GLU A 721 -22.99 24.04 -18.98
N ASP A 722 -21.82 24.43 -19.49
CA ASP A 722 -21.57 25.79 -20.00
C ASP A 722 -20.68 25.78 -21.25
N SER A 723 -20.91 26.77 -22.11
CA SER A 723 -20.54 26.85 -23.55
C SER A 723 -19.07 27.26 -23.84
N PRO A 724 -18.57 27.08 -25.09
CA PRO A 724 -17.15 26.85 -25.37
C PRO A 724 -16.35 28.14 -25.64
N MET A 725 -15.07 28.15 -25.23
CA MET A 725 -14.08 29.14 -25.67
C MET A 725 -12.89 28.45 -26.36
N GLU A 726 -12.43 29.08 -27.44
CA GLU A 726 -11.63 28.52 -28.54
C GLU A 726 -10.26 27.91 -28.18
N ALA A 727 -9.91 26.87 -28.94
CA ALA A 727 -8.67 26.12 -28.88
C ALA A 727 -7.45 26.88 -29.42
N LYS A 728 -6.32 26.82 -28.69
CA LYS A 728 -4.98 27.01 -29.25
C LYS A 728 -4.12 25.76 -29.03
N ARG A 729 -3.36 25.43 -30.08
CA ARG A 729 -2.79 24.14 -30.44
C ARG A 729 -1.62 23.69 -29.56
N ALA A 730 -1.53 22.38 -29.34
CA ALA A 730 -0.38 21.68 -28.76
C ALA A 730 0.80 21.63 -29.76
N TYR A 731 2.02 21.74 -29.25
CA TYR A 731 3.26 21.63 -30.02
C TYR A 731 3.77 20.18 -30.01
N GLU A 732 4.06 19.64 -31.20
CA GLU A 732 4.69 18.34 -31.42
C GLU A 732 6.19 18.39 -31.04
N VAL A 733 6.68 17.33 -30.41
CA VAL A 733 8.12 17.14 -30.17
C VAL A 733 8.78 16.63 -31.45
N THR A 734 9.48 17.50 -32.19
CA THR A 734 10.34 17.11 -33.30
C THR A 734 11.76 16.79 -32.83
N ASN A 735 12.25 15.64 -33.30
CA ASN A 735 13.63 15.13 -33.21
C ASN A 735 14.68 16.21 -33.50
N ALA A 736 15.79 16.21 -32.76
CA ALA A 736 16.97 17.02 -33.07
C ALA A 736 18.24 16.17 -33.17
N THR A 737 18.71 15.99 -34.40
CA THR A 737 20.13 15.83 -34.75
C THR A 737 20.83 17.19 -34.67
N SER A 738 22.13 17.13 -34.34
CA SER A 738 23.11 18.21 -34.15
C SER A 738 23.25 19.25 -35.27
N THR A 739 23.43 20.54 -34.94
CA THR A 739 24.71 21.31 -35.05
C THR A 739 24.54 22.80 -34.70
N SER A 740 25.50 23.29 -33.88
CA SER A 740 26.06 24.63 -33.66
C SER A 740 25.35 25.93 -34.15
N GLY A 741 25.31 26.92 -33.24
CA GLY A 741 25.28 28.35 -33.56
C GLY A 741 24.74 29.19 -32.40
N GLY A 742 25.63 29.85 -31.65
CA GLY A 742 25.26 30.64 -30.47
C GLY A 742 24.63 32.00 -30.78
N ALA A 743 23.82 32.49 -29.85
CA ALA A 743 23.71 33.90 -29.46
C ALA A 743 22.86 34.00 -28.18
N ASP A 744 23.37 34.74 -27.20
CA ASP A 744 22.69 35.14 -25.97
C ASP A 744 21.35 35.85 -26.22
N SER A 745 20.35 35.61 -25.37
CA SER A 745 19.73 36.65 -24.52
C SER A 745 18.42 36.17 -23.86
N SER A 746 18.51 35.98 -22.54
CA SER A 746 17.57 36.47 -21.52
C SER A 746 16.13 36.80 -21.93
N TRP A 747 15.20 35.91 -21.59
CA TRP A 747 13.87 36.27 -21.08
C TRP A 747 13.34 35.14 -20.16
N TYR A 748 13.54 35.33 -18.86
CA TYR A 748 12.77 34.63 -17.83
C TYR A 748 12.22 35.74 -16.93
N VAL A 749 10.90 35.81 -16.79
CA VAL A 749 10.11 36.39 -15.68
C VAL A 749 8.67 36.63 -16.18
N TYR A 750 7.71 36.27 -15.32
CA TYR A 750 6.23 36.25 -15.42
C TYR A 750 5.63 34.98 -16.04
N GLY A 751 4.74 34.25 -15.36
CA GLY A 751 4.16 34.49 -14.05
C GLY A 751 3.15 33.40 -13.68
N ILE A 752 3.17 33.05 -12.40
CA ILE A 752 2.09 32.41 -11.64
C ILE A 752 0.83 33.25 -11.79
N VAL A 753 -0.16 32.80 -12.58
CA VAL A 753 -1.59 33.16 -12.45
C VAL A 753 -2.42 32.05 -13.09
N GLY A 754 -3.26 31.40 -12.29
CA GLY A 754 -4.20 30.38 -12.75
C GLY A 754 -4.92 29.59 -11.66
N VAL A 755 -4.96 30.10 -10.43
CA VAL A 755 -5.83 29.64 -9.35
C VAL A 755 -6.71 30.84 -9.01
N LEU A 756 -8.02 30.72 -9.24
CA LEU A 756 -9.14 31.49 -8.64
C LEU A 756 -10.36 31.52 -9.60
N VAL A 757 -11.05 30.39 -9.75
CA VAL A 757 -12.53 30.33 -9.84
C VAL A 757 -12.97 28.99 -9.26
N ALA A 758 -12.95 28.85 -7.93
CA ALA A 758 -13.61 27.75 -7.22
C ALA A 758 -13.94 28.16 -5.76
N ALA A 759 -14.33 29.42 -5.56
CA ALA A 759 -14.86 29.92 -4.30
C ALA A 759 -16.10 30.77 -4.61
N GLY A 760 -17.23 30.10 -4.79
CA GLY A 760 -18.50 30.76 -5.09
C GLY A 760 -19.53 29.80 -5.65
N LEU A 761 -20.14 28.99 -4.77
CA LEU A 761 -21.55 28.52 -4.81
C LEU A 761 -21.77 27.39 -3.77
N VAL A 762 -21.46 27.65 -2.50
CA VAL A 762 -22.04 26.91 -1.37
C VAL A 762 -22.63 27.93 -0.41
N ALA A 763 -23.78 28.48 -0.80
CA ALA A 763 -24.77 29.10 0.08
C ALA A 763 -25.93 29.61 -0.78
N PHE A 764 -26.92 28.76 -1.08
CA PHE A 764 -28.35 29.12 -1.11
C PHE A 764 -29.18 27.88 -1.47
N GLY A 765 -30.18 27.52 -0.64
CA GLY A 765 -31.28 26.68 -1.12
C GLY A 765 -31.84 25.57 -0.22
N PHE A 766 -31.95 25.74 1.09
CA PHE A 766 -32.94 24.99 1.88
C PHE A 766 -33.66 25.91 2.86
N VAL A 767 -34.82 26.47 2.48
CA VAL A 767 -35.98 26.75 3.37
C VAL A 767 -37.28 26.89 2.53
N ARG A 768 -38.20 25.95 2.77
CA ARG A 768 -39.69 25.97 2.74
C ARG A 768 -40.52 26.02 1.44
N GLY A 769 -41.42 25.02 1.42
CA GLY A 769 -42.84 25.08 1.02
C GLY A 769 -43.31 23.64 0.74
N GLY A 770 -44.12 22.94 1.53
CA GLY A 770 -45.33 23.37 2.23
C GLY A 770 -46.57 22.89 1.45
N ALA A 771 -47.12 21.73 1.85
CA ALA A 771 -48.47 21.18 1.66
C ALA A 771 -49.31 21.56 0.41
N GLY A 772 -49.84 20.54 -0.29
CA GLY A 772 -50.95 20.73 -1.23
C GLY A 772 -51.40 19.48 -2.00
N LYS A 773 -52.19 18.63 -1.33
CA LYS A 773 -52.98 17.48 -1.83
C LYS A 773 -52.28 16.21 -2.29
#